data_AF-A0A523VIU8-F1
#
_entry.id   AF-A0A523VIU8-F1
#
_cell.length_a   1.000
_cell.length_b   1.000
_cell.length_c   1.000
_cell.angle_alpha   90.00
_cell.angle_beta   90.00
_cell.angle_gamma   90.00
#
_symmetry.space_group_name_H-M   'P 1'
#
loop_
_entity.id
_entity.type
_entity.pdbx_description
1 polymer ?
#
loop_
_entity_poly.entity_id
_entity_poly.type
_entity_poly.pdbx_seq_one_letter_code
_entity_poly.pdbx_strand_id
1 'polypeptide(L)'
;ECWKWLSAAIFFAEGYLYQRAFAHIQAFESFGEGMATYKRYLESDKKDKNYKSLTIVENEVAQGKIFIELGRFKSALNQFLKALSRVFVIAKEGSNDKGLDEQLNNIKKVIDLLESARQDVIFYKKKFNDTLKKFEPDVLFEKVFHPMRLLTSDICARIGFVLYLLFYRSEEAQKYAKSGVGEWMEVALKLDANNGLAQFNRMLSGTKKKISTAELNFRNDSSIRRFIAYALETLVNSPNHQELEEERDFFKKSITYSDSLVKKPLEINYYLSPDKKKKRDGLLFLKRWSSSSPRVPRPTTFKMRGGGYIVFWNNKGIVIDPGFDFITNLYSEGFSISDIDAVIVTHDHIDHTDDFDAILALNYQLNRYNESTYLKPKNPINLSLFLNTGFMEKYTPYLSLGTKRGTGVNARGDGYIDHIYTLAPHSTIDMTDTSFQFKIEVIPARHREITLDKYAVGFKLHLYDKGERRASLGFTSDTAYFEAMGNKFKDCEIVIPHIGFVTFRELGQLLELEIDKIIKSASSNYFSDIEEELRFFSALGFRDVKSWEDLSTKWTSGGSAQHQGFLRQHLGYSGVKKIWQKMADTPVDNQLMIISELHEEMGSFRSKLASTFNKKAQKVENAPLSLTSDIGLHLSFSQSKNKFETKIQCESCARDNDLDIEETFHDPQNIKEVCVKGENEGIFYFCKEHAPDPDTEFREKVDRFKLFG
;
A
#
# COMPACT_ATOMS: atom_id res chain seq x y z
N GLU A 1 0.46 38.56 13.60
CA GLU A 1 -0.35 37.32 13.67
C GLU A 1 -0.38 36.52 12.37
N CYS A 2 -0.47 37.13 11.18
CA CYS A 2 -0.40 36.41 9.91
C CYS A 2 0.85 35.51 9.74
N TRP A 3 2.01 35.91 10.27
CA TRP A 3 3.22 35.08 10.26
C TRP A 3 3.11 33.82 11.14
N LYS A 4 2.33 33.87 12.24
CA LYS A 4 2.06 32.70 13.09
C LYS A 4 1.13 31.72 12.38
N TRP A 5 0.14 32.22 11.64
CA TRP A 5 -0.75 31.40 10.81
C TRP A 5 -0.03 30.77 9.61
N LEU A 6 0.87 31.50 8.94
CA LEU A 6 1.66 30.97 7.83
C LEU A 6 2.65 29.88 8.31
N SER A 7 3.26 30.08 9.48
CA SER A 7 4.16 29.10 10.08
C SER A 7 3.42 27.83 10.53
N ALA A 8 2.20 27.97 11.05
CA ALA A 8 1.33 26.85 11.40
C ALA A 8 0.86 26.07 10.15
N ALA A 9 0.53 26.76 9.05
CA ALA A 9 0.15 26.14 7.78
C ALA A 9 1.30 25.36 7.12
N ILE A 10 2.54 25.88 7.21
CA ILE A 10 3.74 25.19 6.73
C ILE A 10 4.04 23.96 7.60
N PHE A 11 3.93 24.06 8.92
CA PHE A 11 4.09 22.91 9.83
C PHE A 11 3.04 21.81 9.59
N PHE A 12 1.80 22.21 9.25
CA PHE A 12 0.72 21.26 8.94
C PHE A 12 0.94 20.56 7.59
N ALA A 13 1.44 21.29 6.59
CA ALA A 13 1.81 20.72 5.29
C ALA A 13 3.05 19.81 5.38
N GLU A 14 4.05 20.15 6.21
CA GLU A 14 5.22 19.30 6.47
C GLU A 14 4.85 18.03 7.25
N GLY A 15 3.92 18.11 8.21
CA GLY A 15 3.36 16.94 8.91
C GLY A 15 2.63 15.99 7.97
N TYR A 16 1.80 16.53 7.07
CA TYR A 16 1.06 15.76 6.05
C TYR A 16 1.96 15.08 5.01
N LEU A 17 3.08 15.72 4.64
CA LEU A 17 4.10 15.12 3.78
C LEU A 17 4.92 14.03 4.51
N TYR A 18 5.17 14.20 5.81
CA TYR A 18 5.86 13.21 6.66
C TYR A 18 5.08 11.90 6.80
N GLN A 19 3.75 11.96 6.86
CA GLN A 19 2.91 10.76 6.94
C GLN A 19 2.92 9.91 5.67
N ARG A 20 3.01 10.55 4.50
CA ARG A 20 3.16 9.82 3.23
C ARG A 20 4.54 9.17 3.10
N ALA A 21 5.58 9.77 3.67
CA ALA A 21 6.95 9.24 3.62
C ALA A 21 7.13 7.92 4.40
N PHE A 22 6.30 7.64 5.41
CA PHE A 22 6.43 6.45 6.26
C PHE A 22 6.04 5.13 5.54
N ALA A 23 5.16 5.20 4.53
CA ALA A 23 4.81 4.04 3.70
C ALA A 23 5.95 3.59 2.74
N HIS A 24 7.03 4.37 2.63
CA HIS A 24 8.10 4.18 1.65
C HIS A 24 9.39 3.54 2.19
N ILE A 25 9.44 3.19 3.48
CA ILE A 25 10.68 2.79 4.17
C ILE A 25 11.09 1.32 3.91
N GLN A 26 10.17 0.41 3.59
CA GLN A 26 10.50 -1.03 3.43
C GLN A 26 10.91 -1.48 2.01
N ALA A 27 10.85 -0.61 0.99
CA ALA A 27 11.02 -1.00 -0.42
C ALA A 27 12.48 -0.94 -0.95
N PHE A 28 13.50 -0.86 -0.09
CA PHE A 28 14.78 -0.26 -0.50
C PHE A 28 16.06 -1.11 -0.46
N GLU A 29 16.00 -2.38 -0.06
CA GLU A 29 17.19 -3.25 -0.12
C GLU A 29 17.40 -3.92 -1.49
N SER A 30 16.40 -3.90 -2.38
CA SER A 30 16.36 -4.65 -3.64
C SER A 30 16.79 -3.86 -4.90
N PHE A 31 17.03 -2.55 -4.78
CA PHE A 31 17.49 -1.70 -5.89
C PHE A 31 18.94 -2.02 -6.33
N GLY A 32 19.75 -2.63 -5.45
CA GLY A 32 21.16 -2.93 -5.70
C GLY A 32 21.41 -3.98 -6.79
N GLU A 33 20.53 -4.96 -6.96
CA GLU A 33 20.76 -6.09 -7.87
C GLU A 33 20.31 -5.80 -9.32
N GLY A 34 19.30 -4.95 -9.51
CA GLY A 34 18.88 -4.49 -10.85
C GLY A 34 19.98 -3.72 -11.59
N MET A 35 20.82 -3.00 -10.84
CA MET A 35 21.94 -2.21 -11.37
C MET A 35 23.11 -3.08 -11.89
N ALA A 36 23.34 -4.26 -11.30
CA ALA A 36 24.37 -5.19 -11.76
C ALA A 36 24.06 -5.73 -13.18
N THR A 37 22.79 -5.78 -13.56
CA THR A 37 22.32 -6.31 -14.84
C THR A 37 22.23 -5.24 -15.92
N TYR A 38 21.99 -3.97 -15.55
CA TYR A 38 22.11 -2.82 -16.47
C TYR A 38 23.57 -2.57 -16.87
N LYS A 39 24.51 -2.76 -15.94
CA LYS A 39 25.96 -2.71 -16.20
C LYS A 39 26.42 -3.66 -17.30
N ARG A 40 25.90 -4.91 -17.34
CA ARG A 40 26.20 -5.91 -18.39
C ARG A 40 25.65 -5.53 -19.77
N TYR A 41 24.50 -4.86 -19.83
CA TYR A 41 23.92 -4.40 -21.11
C TYR A 41 24.75 -3.28 -21.72
N LEU A 42 25.10 -2.31 -20.88
CA LEU A 42 26.00 -1.21 -21.23
C LEU A 42 27.40 -1.75 -21.67
N GLU A 43 27.88 -2.90 -21.17
CA GLU A 43 29.13 -3.57 -21.60
C GLU A 43 29.10 -4.18 -23.01
N SER A 44 27.90 -4.35 -23.60
CA SER A 44 27.74 -4.99 -24.92
C SER A 44 27.84 -4.03 -26.12
N ASP A 45 27.70 -2.72 -25.92
CA ASP A 45 27.76 -1.71 -26.99
C ASP A 45 29.11 -0.97 -26.98
N LYS A 46 29.94 -1.22 -28.01
CA LYS A 46 31.38 -0.89 -28.01
C LYS A 46 31.74 0.51 -28.51
N LYS A 47 30.78 1.36 -28.90
CA LYS A 47 31.11 2.52 -29.74
C LYS A 47 31.39 3.86 -29.07
N ASP A 48 31.15 4.07 -27.78
CA ASP A 48 31.75 5.23 -27.09
C ASP A 48 31.72 5.06 -25.55
N LYS A 49 32.88 4.81 -24.93
CA LYS A 49 32.99 4.64 -23.47
C LYS A 49 32.54 5.90 -22.70
N ASN A 50 32.71 7.08 -23.30
CA ASN A 50 32.33 8.35 -22.68
C ASN A 50 30.81 8.54 -22.68
N TYR A 51 30.15 8.18 -23.78
CA TYR A 51 28.69 8.27 -23.89
C TYR A 51 27.99 7.37 -22.87
N LYS A 52 28.46 6.12 -22.75
CA LYS A 52 28.00 5.15 -21.76
C LYS A 52 28.12 5.68 -20.33
N SER A 53 29.22 6.35 -20.02
CA SER A 53 29.46 6.89 -18.68
C SER A 53 28.55 8.09 -18.39
N LEU A 54 28.29 8.93 -19.39
CA LEU A 54 27.37 10.07 -19.28
C LEU A 54 25.92 9.63 -19.02
N THR A 55 25.42 8.62 -19.73
CA THR A 55 24.07 8.06 -19.50
C THR A 55 23.91 7.56 -18.06
N ILE A 56 24.96 6.98 -17.47
CA ILE A 56 24.90 6.56 -16.06
C ILE A 56 24.82 7.78 -15.13
N VAL A 57 25.56 8.85 -15.39
CA VAL A 57 25.45 10.10 -14.62
C VAL A 57 24.02 10.65 -14.68
N GLU A 58 23.41 10.70 -15.87
CA GLU A 58 22.04 11.19 -16.06
C GLU A 58 21.01 10.34 -15.30
N ASN A 59 21.19 9.02 -15.27
CA ASN A 59 20.34 8.11 -14.49
C ASN A 59 20.43 8.37 -12.98
N GLU A 60 21.64 8.56 -12.45
CA GLU A 60 21.85 8.84 -11.02
C GLU A 60 21.23 10.21 -10.66
N VAL A 61 21.32 11.22 -11.56
CA VAL A 61 20.62 12.51 -11.40
C VAL A 61 19.09 12.34 -11.41
N ALA A 62 18.55 11.52 -12.31
CA ALA A 62 17.12 11.24 -12.37
C ALA A 62 16.62 10.56 -11.08
N GLN A 63 17.36 9.58 -10.56
CA GLN A 63 17.05 8.92 -9.29
C GLN A 63 17.10 9.89 -8.11
N GLY A 64 18.12 10.77 -8.06
CA GLY A 64 18.21 11.79 -7.03
C GLY A 64 17.01 12.73 -7.01
N LYS A 65 16.45 13.09 -8.19
CA LYS A 65 15.23 13.91 -8.31
C LYS A 65 14.01 13.21 -7.71
N ILE A 66 13.82 11.93 -8.04
CA ILE A 66 12.74 11.10 -7.50
C ILE A 66 12.83 11.07 -5.97
N PHE A 67 14.03 10.92 -5.40
CA PHE A 67 14.21 10.91 -3.95
C PHE A 67 13.90 12.24 -3.27
N ILE A 68 14.13 13.39 -3.91
CA ILE A 68 13.71 14.69 -3.37
C ILE A 68 12.18 14.73 -3.24
N GLU A 69 11.45 14.30 -4.26
CA GLU A 69 9.98 14.36 -4.29
C GLU A 69 9.34 13.40 -3.28
N LEU A 70 10.00 12.27 -3.01
CA LEU A 70 9.61 11.32 -1.97
C LEU A 70 10.03 11.74 -0.55
N GLY A 71 10.66 12.92 -0.38
CA GLY A 71 11.15 13.40 0.92
C GLY A 71 12.39 12.64 1.45
N ARG A 72 13.04 11.82 0.61
CA ARG A 72 14.20 10.98 0.97
C ARG A 72 15.52 11.69 0.67
N PHE A 73 15.74 12.81 1.35
CA PHE A 73 16.85 13.72 1.06
C PHE A 73 18.23 13.06 1.20
N LYS A 74 18.44 12.11 2.12
CA LYS A 74 19.71 11.38 2.21
C LYS A 74 19.98 10.51 0.98
N SER A 75 18.97 9.77 0.51
CA SER A 75 19.06 8.97 -0.71
C SER A 75 19.31 9.86 -1.93
N ALA A 76 18.61 11.00 -2.01
CA ALA A 76 18.84 12.00 -3.05
C ALA A 76 20.30 12.47 -3.07
N LEU A 77 20.83 12.82 -1.89
CA LEU A 77 22.21 13.27 -1.72
C LEU A 77 23.20 12.18 -2.17
N ASN A 78 22.97 10.92 -1.78
CA ASN A 78 23.82 9.81 -2.18
C ASN A 78 23.87 9.65 -3.71
N GLN A 79 22.71 9.72 -4.38
CA GLN A 79 22.64 9.63 -5.84
C GLN A 79 23.36 10.79 -6.54
N PHE A 80 23.19 12.02 -6.08
CA PHE A 80 23.90 13.15 -6.67
C PHE A 80 25.42 13.07 -6.43
N LEU A 81 25.86 12.56 -5.28
CA LEU A 81 27.28 12.31 -5.01
C LEU A 81 27.85 11.18 -5.87
N LYS A 82 27.08 10.12 -6.15
CA LYS A 82 27.45 9.07 -7.11
C LYS A 82 27.56 9.61 -8.54
N ALA A 83 26.58 10.42 -8.95
CA ALA A 83 26.62 11.14 -10.23
C ALA A 83 27.90 11.98 -10.34
N LEU A 84 28.20 12.77 -9.31
CA LEU A 84 29.41 13.59 -9.24
C LEU A 84 30.69 12.74 -9.26
N SER A 85 30.75 11.66 -8.49
CA SER A 85 31.88 10.73 -8.48
C SER A 85 32.18 10.17 -9.88
N ARG A 86 31.14 9.86 -10.66
CA ARG A 86 31.30 9.39 -12.05
C ARG A 86 31.80 10.49 -12.99
N VAL A 87 31.36 11.74 -12.79
CA VAL A 87 31.92 12.89 -13.50
C VAL A 87 33.43 13.00 -13.26
N PHE A 88 33.89 12.81 -12.02
CA PHE A 88 35.33 12.78 -11.70
C PHE A 88 36.08 11.65 -12.39
N VAL A 89 35.49 10.45 -12.47
CA VAL A 89 36.10 9.32 -13.20
C VAL A 89 36.27 9.66 -14.68
N ILE A 90 35.25 10.23 -15.31
CA ILE A 90 35.32 10.64 -16.73
C ILE A 90 36.37 11.73 -16.93
N ALA A 91 36.43 12.74 -16.05
CA ALA A 91 37.44 13.80 -16.12
C ALA A 91 38.88 13.28 -15.93
N LYS A 92 39.05 12.26 -15.07
CA LYS A 92 40.35 11.60 -14.85
C LYS A 92 40.80 10.79 -16.06
N GLU A 93 39.90 10.14 -16.79
CA GLU A 93 40.29 9.38 -17.99
C GLU A 93 40.96 10.28 -19.05
N GLY A 94 40.79 11.61 -18.96
CA GLY A 94 41.50 12.60 -19.76
C GLY A 94 42.70 13.30 -19.08
N SER A 95 43.05 12.99 -17.82
CA SER A 95 44.12 13.69 -17.07
C SER A 95 44.79 12.84 -15.98
N ASN A 96 46.12 12.88 -15.87
CA ASN A 96 46.90 12.21 -14.80
C ASN A 96 46.95 13.04 -13.50
N ASP A 97 45.86 13.71 -13.16
CA ASP A 97 45.85 14.70 -12.08
C ASP A 97 45.61 14.05 -10.71
N LYS A 98 46.62 14.11 -9.84
CA LYS A 98 46.55 13.57 -8.46
C LYS A 98 45.48 14.24 -7.60
N GLY A 99 45.12 15.49 -7.88
CA GLY A 99 44.07 16.20 -7.15
C GLY A 99 42.68 15.61 -7.42
N LEU A 100 42.41 15.14 -8.64
CA LEU A 100 41.14 14.47 -8.95
C LEU A 100 40.99 13.14 -8.20
N ASP A 101 42.10 12.42 -7.98
CA ASP A 101 42.10 11.18 -7.21
C ASP A 101 41.78 11.40 -5.73
N GLU A 102 42.34 12.45 -5.15
CA GLU A 102 42.03 12.83 -3.77
C GLU A 102 40.55 13.22 -3.61
N GLN A 103 40.02 14.04 -4.52
CA GLN A 103 38.62 14.47 -4.50
C GLN A 103 37.65 13.28 -4.71
N LEU A 104 37.97 12.39 -5.65
CA LEU A 104 37.20 11.16 -5.88
C LEU A 104 37.18 10.27 -4.64
N ASN A 105 38.32 10.12 -3.95
CA ASN A 105 38.41 9.35 -2.71
C ASN A 105 37.62 10.02 -1.57
N ASN A 106 37.61 11.35 -1.50
CA ASN A 106 36.82 12.08 -0.52
C ASN A 106 35.31 11.91 -0.77
N ILE A 107 34.84 12.02 -2.01
CA ILE A 107 33.42 11.74 -2.35
C ILE A 107 33.05 10.31 -2.00
N LYS A 108 33.89 9.32 -2.34
CA LYS A 108 33.63 7.91 -2.00
C LYS A 108 33.47 7.69 -0.51
N LYS A 109 34.34 8.31 0.32
CA LYS A 109 34.20 8.26 1.79
C LYS A 109 32.87 8.86 2.26
N VAL A 110 32.37 9.92 1.60
CA VAL A 110 31.05 10.50 1.91
C VAL A 110 29.92 9.54 1.50
N ILE A 111 30.01 8.92 0.33
CA ILE A 111 29.07 7.89 -0.13
C ILE A 111 29.05 6.71 0.84
N ASP A 112 30.22 6.16 1.19
CA ASP A 112 30.36 5.06 2.14
C ASP A 112 29.79 5.42 3.52
N LEU A 113 29.96 6.67 3.96
CA LEU A 113 29.37 7.17 5.20
C LEU A 113 27.83 7.27 5.12
N LEU A 114 27.28 7.69 3.97
CA LEU A 114 25.83 7.73 3.74
C LEU A 114 25.24 6.32 3.65
N GLU A 115 25.93 5.38 3.01
CA GLU A 115 25.49 3.99 2.82
C GLU A 115 25.62 3.16 4.10
N SER A 116 26.64 3.41 4.93
CA SER A 116 26.82 2.75 6.23
C SER A 116 25.86 3.24 7.31
N ALA A 117 25.25 4.41 7.13
CA ALA A 117 24.19 4.87 8.03
C ALA A 117 22.89 4.12 7.71
N ARG A 118 22.42 3.23 8.59
CA ARG A 118 21.25 2.36 8.33
C ARG A 118 19.89 3.08 8.26
N GLN A 119 19.76 4.31 8.77
CA GLN A 119 18.51 5.10 8.71
C GLN A 119 18.76 6.60 8.41
N ASP A 120 17.71 7.34 8.06
CA ASP A 120 17.73 8.80 7.78
C ASP A 120 17.85 9.66 9.06
N VAL A 121 17.59 9.08 10.25
CA VAL A 121 17.35 9.83 11.50
C VAL A 121 18.63 10.11 12.30
N ILE A 122 19.65 9.26 12.25
CA ILE A 122 20.92 9.49 12.98
C ILE A 122 22.00 9.91 11.99
N PHE A 123 21.82 11.13 11.48
CA PHE A 123 22.81 11.78 10.65
C PHE A 123 23.97 12.29 11.54
N TYR A 124 25.15 11.68 11.46
CA TYR A 124 26.35 12.16 12.18
C TYR A 124 26.85 13.49 11.58
N LYS A 125 26.10 14.58 11.81
CA LYS A 125 26.26 15.90 11.20
C LYS A 125 27.69 16.41 11.26
N LYS A 126 28.38 16.18 12.38
CA LYS A 126 29.79 16.57 12.56
C LYS A 126 30.72 15.77 11.64
N LYS A 127 30.72 14.43 11.73
CA LYS A 127 31.58 13.55 10.93
C LYS A 127 31.33 13.69 9.43
N PHE A 128 30.06 13.85 9.04
CA PHE A 128 29.67 14.11 7.67
C PHE A 128 30.19 15.47 7.19
N ASN A 129 29.97 16.56 7.94
CA ASN A 129 30.49 17.88 7.58
C ASN A 129 32.02 17.90 7.54
N ASP A 130 32.69 17.23 8.48
CA ASP A 130 34.16 17.14 8.51
C ASP A 130 34.72 16.35 7.32
N THR A 131 33.95 15.40 6.77
CA THR A 131 34.32 14.66 5.56
C THR A 131 33.99 15.47 4.30
N LEU A 132 32.83 16.14 4.26
CA LEU A 132 32.40 16.98 3.16
C LEU A 132 33.30 18.22 3.00
N LYS A 133 33.80 18.80 4.09
CA LYS A 133 34.75 19.93 4.07
C LYS A 133 36.12 19.60 3.47
N LYS A 134 36.47 18.32 3.39
CA LYS A 134 37.70 17.87 2.70
C LYS A 134 37.49 17.81 1.19
N PHE A 135 36.25 17.92 0.74
CA PHE A 135 35.96 18.09 -0.66
C PHE A 135 36.17 19.56 -1.03
N GLU A 136 37.03 19.80 -2.02
CA GLU A 136 37.32 21.13 -2.54
C GLU A 136 36.61 21.25 -3.89
N PRO A 137 35.36 21.75 -3.89
CA PRO A 137 34.56 21.80 -5.11
C PRO A 137 35.17 22.74 -6.16
N ASP A 138 36.09 23.63 -5.77
CA ASP A 138 36.80 24.49 -6.72
C ASP A 138 37.75 23.73 -7.66
N VAL A 139 38.20 22.53 -7.29
CA VAL A 139 38.98 21.64 -8.18
C VAL A 139 38.18 21.25 -9.43
N LEU A 140 36.85 21.30 -9.37
CA LEU A 140 35.98 21.07 -10.53
C LEU A 140 36.11 22.19 -11.58
N PHE A 141 36.45 23.43 -11.20
CA PHE A 141 36.53 24.54 -12.15
C PHE A 141 37.64 24.39 -13.16
N GLU A 142 38.82 24.07 -12.65
CA GLU A 142 40.03 24.12 -13.46
C GLU A 142 40.17 22.87 -14.33
N LYS A 143 39.48 21.78 -13.96
CA LYS A 143 39.79 20.44 -14.45
C LYS A 143 38.62 19.71 -15.11
N VAL A 144 37.38 20.22 -14.98
CA VAL A 144 36.22 19.62 -15.66
C VAL A 144 36.20 20.04 -17.13
N PHE A 145 36.13 19.05 -18.01
CA PHE A 145 35.93 19.24 -19.44
C PHE A 145 34.73 20.14 -19.74
N HIS A 146 34.92 21.13 -20.62
CA HIS A 146 33.90 22.13 -20.97
C HIS A 146 32.51 21.54 -21.29
N PRO A 147 32.38 20.38 -21.99
CA PRO A 147 31.09 19.73 -22.25
C PRO A 147 30.32 19.26 -21.00
N MET A 148 31.00 18.91 -19.90
CA MET A 148 30.36 18.40 -18.67
C MET A 148 30.05 19.50 -17.66
N ARG A 149 30.49 20.73 -17.92
CA ARG A 149 30.39 21.87 -17.01
C ARG A 149 28.94 22.16 -16.58
N LEU A 150 27.99 22.09 -17.52
CA LEU A 150 26.56 22.31 -17.25
C LEU A 150 25.96 21.20 -16.37
N LEU A 151 26.22 19.93 -16.70
CA LEU A 151 25.74 18.80 -15.91
C LEU A 151 26.33 18.80 -14.50
N THR A 152 27.62 19.10 -14.38
CA THR A 152 28.32 19.22 -13.10
C THR A 152 27.74 20.36 -12.27
N SER A 153 27.40 21.49 -12.91
CA SER A 153 26.71 22.60 -12.26
C SER A 153 25.35 22.18 -11.71
N ASP A 154 24.52 21.48 -12.51
CA ASP A 154 23.20 20.98 -12.06
C ASP A 154 23.34 20.01 -10.88
N ILE A 155 24.30 19.08 -10.94
CA ILE A 155 24.59 18.14 -9.84
C ILE A 155 24.98 18.90 -8.57
N CYS A 156 25.90 19.87 -8.66
CA CYS A 156 26.35 20.67 -7.51
C CYS A 156 25.19 21.49 -6.91
N ALA A 157 24.34 22.08 -7.74
CA ALA A 157 23.15 22.81 -7.29
C ALA A 157 22.18 21.88 -6.55
N ARG A 158 21.99 20.65 -7.03
CA ARG A 158 21.13 19.66 -6.36
C ARG A 158 21.72 19.17 -5.05
N ILE A 159 23.03 18.92 -4.99
CA ILE A 159 23.74 18.59 -3.75
C ILE A 159 23.54 19.70 -2.73
N GLY A 160 23.84 20.95 -3.08
CA GLY A 160 23.66 22.08 -2.16
C GLY A 160 22.21 22.27 -1.73
N PHE A 161 21.22 21.97 -2.58
CA PHE A 161 19.80 22.07 -2.24
C PHE A 161 19.38 20.97 -1.28
N VAL A 162 19.84 19.74 -1.48
CA VAL A 162 19.53 18.62 -0.59
C VAL A 162 20.20 18.81 0.77
N LEU A 163 21.46 19.27 0.78
CA LEU A 163 22.17 19.64 1.99
C LEU A 163 21.49 20.83 2.71
N TYR A 164 20.88 21.78 1.97
CA TYR A 164 20.01 22.80 2.55
C TYR A 164 18.90 22.13 3.34
N LEU A 165 18.10 21.28 2.69
CA LEU A 165 16.95 20.63 3.32
C LEU A 165 17.35 19.75 4.52
N LEU A 166 18.50 19.08 4.47
CA LEU A 166 18.99 18.23 5.55
C LEU A 166 19.54 19.01 6.76
N PHE A 167 20.05 20.24 6.57
CA PHE A 167 20.76 20.97 7.63
C PHE A 167 20.20 22.33 7.99
N TYR A 168 19.27 22.86 7.20
CA TYR A 168 18.72 24.19 7.38
C TYR A 168 17.98 24.31 8.71
N ARG A 169 18.27 25.40 9.41
CA ARG A 169 17.51 25.90 10.55
C ARG A 169 17.21 27.37 10.26
N SER A 170 15.95 27.77 10.41
CA SER A 170 15.48 29.13 10.11
C SER A 170 16.28 30.23 10.82
N GLU A 171 16.85 29.92 11.99
CA GLU A 171 17.61 30.87 12.82
C GLU A 171 19.06 31.07 12.37
N GLU A 172 19.57 30.31 11.39
CA GLU A 172 20.99 30.29 11.01
C GLU A 172 21.27 30.62 9.54
N ALA A 173 20.34 31.26 8.82
CA ALA A 173 20.47 31.57 7.38
C ALA A 173 21.77 32.31 7.00
N GLN A 174 22.28 33.20 7.86
CA GLN A 174 23.57 33.87 7.61
C GLN A 174 24.80 32.97 7.84
N LYS A 175 24.72 32.00 8.76
CA LYS A 175 25.77 30.97 8.92
C LYS A 175 25.73 29.97 7.77
N TYR A 176 24.55 29.76 7.18
CA TYR A 176 24.36 28.87 6.05
C TYR A 176 25.14 29.34 4.80
N ALA A 177 25.09 30.64 4.48
CA ALA A 177 25.88 31.22 3.40
C ALA A 177 27.40 31.11 3.61
N LYS A 178 27.86 30.95 4.87
CA LYS A 178 29.26 30.75 5.25
C LYS A 178 29.60 29.28 5.55
N SER A 179 28.68 28.36 5.30
CA SER A 179 28.86 26.92 5.53
C SER A 179 29.30 26.22 4.26
N GLY A 180 29.88 25.02 4.40
CA GLY A 180 30.25 24.17 3.26
C GLY A 180 29.09 23.83 2.32
N VAL A 181 27.83 24.12 2.68
CA VAL A 181 26.69 23.96 1.78
C VAL A 181 26.51 25.15 0.82
N GLY A 182 26.79 26.37 1.28
CA GLY A 182 26.81 27.57 0.42
C GLY A 182 27.87 27.46 -0.67
N GLU A 183 29.00 26.83 -0.36
CA GLU A 183 30.11 26.58 -1.29
C GLU A 183 29.67 25.75 -2.51
N TRP A 184 28.81 24.74 -2.35
CA TRP A 184 28.27 23.94 -3.47
C TRP A 184 27.42 24.76 -4.44
N MET A 185 26.67 25.73 -3.93
CA MET A 185 25.88 26.65 -4.75
C MET A 185 26.77 27.67 -5.47
N GLU A 186 27.81 28.17 -4.79
CA GLU A 186 28.81 29.03 -5.43
C GLU A 186 29.56 28.28 -6.53
N VAL A 187 29.86 27.01 -6.33
CA VAL A 187 30.46 26.16 -7.36
C VAL A 187 29.48 25.93 -8.50
N ALA A 188 28.21 25.62 -8.24
CA ALA A 188 27.23 25.55 -9.31
C ALA A 188 27.20 26.84 -10.16
N LEU A 189 27.22 28.02 -9.52
CA LEU A 189 27.22 29.32 -10.20
C LEU A 189 28.53 29.65 -10.93
N LYS A 190 29.69 29.29 -10.38
CA LYS A 190 30.97 29.44 -11.09
C LYS A 190 31.01 28.49 -12.30
N LEU A 191 30.33 27.33 -12.24
CA LEU A 191 30.33 26.33 -13.33
C LEU A 191 29.35 26.77 -14.40
N ASP A 192 28.21 27.28 -14.01
CA ASP A 192 27.25 27.86 -14.93
C ASP A 192 26.64 29.06 -14.25
N ALA A 193 27.07 30.25 -14.69
CA ALA A 193 26.54 31.52 -14.18
C ALA A 193 25.02 31.61 -14.37
N ASN A 194 24.47 30.87 -15.33
CA ASN A 194 23.05 30.86 -15.70
C ASN A 194 22.27 29.71 -15.04
N ASN A 195 22.87 28.98 -14.10
CA ASN A 195 22.18 27.91 -13.40
C ASN A 195 21.04 28.49 -12.54
N GLY A 196 19.82 28.40 -13.06
CA GLY A 196 18.63 28.99 -12.44
C GLY A 196 18.34 28.46 -11.03
N LEU A 197 18.65 27.20 -10.73
CA LEU A 197 18.47 26.63 -9.38
C LEU A 197 19.47 27.24 -8.39
N ALA A 198 20.73 27.41 -8.81
CA ALA A 198 21.77 28.00 -7.97
C ALA A 198 21.55 29.51 -7.78
N GLN A 199 21.10 30.23 -8.81
CA GLN A 199 20.71 31.64 -8.71
C GLN A 199 19.51 31.83 -7.78
N PHE A 200 18.48 30.98 -7.90
CA PHE A 200 17.30 31.00 -7.05
C PHE A 200 17.65 30.80 -5.57
N ASN A 201 18.50 29.81 -5.26
CA ASN A 201 18.93 29.55 -3.88
C ASN A 201 19.82 30.67 -3.31
N ARG A 202 20.65 31.31 -4.14
CA ARG A 202 21.43 32.50 -3.74
C ARG A 202 20.56 33.72 -3.42
N MET A 203 19.39 33.85 -4.06
CA MET A 203 18.41 34.87 -3.70
C MET A 203 17.76 34.56 -2.35
N LEU A 204 17.44 33.28 -2.07
CA LEU A 204 16.91 32.85 -0.78
C LEU A 204 17.91 33.03 0.37
N SER A 205 19.22 32.94 0.11
CA SER A 205 20.27 33.21 1.10
C SER A 205 20.50 34.71 1.40
N GLY A 206 19.70 35.62 0.83
CA GLY A 206 19.73 37.05 1.14
C GLY A 206 20.83 37.86 0.44
N THR A 207 21.55 37.28 -0.51
CA THR A 207 22.63 37.94 -1.25
C THR A 207 22.08 38.80 -2.40
N LYS A 208 21.95 40.11 -2.18
CA LYS A 208 21.47 41.08 -3.20
C LYS A 208 22.50 41.27 -4.32
N LYS A 209 22.29 40.68 -5.50
CA LYS A 209 22.97 41.11 -6.74
C LYS A 209 21.94 41.21 -7.88
N LYS A 210 21.92 42.34 -8.60
CA LYS A 210 21.15 42.51 -9.84
C LYS A 210 21.73 41.59 -10.93
N ILE A 211 20.89 40.85 -11.63
CA ILE A 211 21.23 40.00 -12.78
C ILE A 211 20.88 40.79 -14.04
N SER A 212 21.78 40.85 -15.02
CA SER A 212 21.59 41.57 -16.28
C SER A 212 21.00 40.69 -17.39
N THR A 213 20.33 41.30 -18.36
CA THR A 213 19.68 40.62 -19.51
C THR A 213 20.63 39.77 -20.36
N ALA A 214 21.93 40.08 -20.38
CA ALA A 214 22.94 39.28 -21.08
C ALA A 214 23.28 37.94 -20.37
N GLU A 215 22.97 37.82 -19.08
CA GLU A 215 23.28 36.66 -18.23
C GLU A 215 22.15 35.59 -18.23
N LEU A 216 21.10 35.74 -19.04
CA LEU A 216 19.98 34.78 -19.15
C LEU A 216 19.94 34.05 -20.50
N ASN A 217 21.09 33.91 -21.16
CA ASN A 217 21.18 33.41 -22.53
C ASN A 217 21.14 31.87 -22.60
N PHE A 218 19.96 31.28 -22.82
CA PHE A 218 19.76 29.83 -22.95
C PHE A 218 19.80 29.38 -24.43
N ARG A 219 20.86 28.65 -24.82
CA ARG A 219 21.01 28.07 -26.17
C ARG A 219 20.43 26.66 -26.24
N ASN A 220 19.13 26.53 -26.58
CA ASN A 220 18.54 25.50 -27.47
C ASN A 220 17.00 25.42 -27.37
N ASP A 221 16.40 25.23 -28.55
CA ASP A 221 15.03 25.55 -28.98
C ASP A 221 13.93 24.64 -28.37
N SER A 222 13.03 25.24 -27.59
CA SER A 222 11.63 24.82 -27.49
C SER A 222 10.78 26.06 -27.20
N SER A 223 9.57 26.14 -27.77
CA SER A 223 8.64 27.25 -27.57
C SER A 223 8.34 27.53 -26.09
N ILE A 224 8.35 26.47 -25.26
CA ILE A 224 8.23 26.54 -23.79
C ILE A 224 9.46 27.22 -23.15
N ARG A 225 10.67 27.04 -23.69
CA ARG A 225 11.90 27.68 -23.17
C ARG A 225 12.01 29.17 -23.53
N ARG A 226 11.59 29.58 -24.73
CA ARG A 226 11.47 31.02 -25.07
C ARG A 226 10.47 31.71 -24.16
N PHE A 227 9.36 31.04 -23.86
CA PHE A 227 8.34 31.53 -22.94
C PHE A 227 8.87 31.65 -21.50
N ILE A 228 9.61 30.64 -21.02
CA ILE A 228 10.26 30.66 -19.70
C ILE A 228 11.31 31.79 -19.59
N ALA A 229 12.15 31.98 -20.61
CA ALA A 229 13.14 33.05 -20.64
C ALA A 229 12.47 34.42 -20.62
N TYR A 230 11.40 34.60 -21.40
CA TYR A 230 10.61 35.84 -21.43
C TYR A 230 9.92 36.12 -20.08
N ALA A 231 9.31 35.12 -19.45
CA ALA A 231 8.70 35.27 -18.13
C ALA A 231 9.74 35.59 -17.04
N LEU A 232 10.92 34.97 -17.08
CA LEU A 232 12.02 35.28 -16.16
C LEU A 232 12.60 36.68 -16.42
N GLU A 233 12.66 37.12 -17.66
CA GLU A 233 13.09 38.47 -18.04
C GLU A 233 12.11 39.54 -17.52
N THR A 234 10.79 39.31 -17.64
CA THR A 234 9.74 40.16 -17.07
C THR A 234 9.83 40.19 -15.54
N LEU A 235 10.05 39.04 -14.90
CA LEU A 235 10.21 38.90 -13.46
C LEU A 235 11.47 39.57 -12.90
N VAL A 236 12.55 39.65 -13.67
CA VAL A 236 13.82 40.26 -13.23
C VAL A 236 13.80 41.78 -13.44
N ASN A 237 13.08 42.26 -14.44
CA ASN A 237 13.08 43.68 -14.83
C ASN A 237 11.85 44.46 -14.35
N SER A 238 10.79 43.81 -13.85
CA SER A 238 9.62 44.53 -13.34
C SER A 238 9.94 45.28 -12.03
N PRO A 239 9.67 46.60 -11.95
CA PRO A 239 9.90 47.38 -10.74
C PRO A 239 8.82 47.16 -9.67
N ASN A 240 7.74 46.42 -9.98
CA ASN A 240 6.56 46.34 -9.13
C ASN A 240 6.43 44.97 -8.44
N HIS A 241 6.64 44.94 -7.13
CA HIS A 241 6.83 43.72 -6.35
C HIS A 241 5.58 42.82 -6.23
N GLN A 242 4.39 43.36 -6.55
CA GLN A 242 3.10 42.68 -6.42
C GLN A 242 2.74 41.89 -7.69
N GLU A 243 3.04 42.43 -8.88
CA GLU A 243 2.94 41.71 -10.16
C GLU A 243 3.92 40.52 -10.22
N LEU A 244 5.08 40.67 -9.55
CA LEU A 244 6.08 39.60 -9.43
C LEU A 244 5.60 38.38 -8.64
N GLU A 245 4.65 38.51 -7.71
CA GLU A 245 4.15 37.37 -6.94
C GLU A 245 3.25 36.48 -7.79
N GLU A 246 2.36 37.07 -8.59
CA GLU A 246 1.46 36.34 -9.48
C GLU A 246 2.23 35.63 -10.60
N GLU A 247 3.20 36.32 -11.22
CA GLU A 247 4.07 35.70 -12.23
C GLU A 247 4.97 34.61 -11.65
N ARG A 248 5.49 34.78 -10.42
CA ARG A 248 6.27 33.73 -9.70
C ARG A 248 5.40 32.52 -9.38
N ASP A 249 4.19 32.74 -8.90
CA ASP A 249 3.26 31.67 -8.56
C ASP A 249 2.80 30.92 -9.82
N PHE A 250 2.52 31.65 -10.90
CA PHE A 250 2.21 31.06 -12.21
C PHE A 250 3.40 30.29 -12.79
N PHE A 251 4.63 30.79 -12.66
CA PHE A 251 5.84 30.11 -13.12
C PHE A 251 6.13 28.84 -12.32
N LYS A 252 5.97 28.90 -10.99
CA LYS A 252 6.01 27.71 -10.11
C LYS A 252 4.97 26.69 -10.54
N LYS A 253 3.73 27.11 -10.80
CA LYS A 253 2.65 26.25 -11.31
C LYS A 253 2.99 25.66 -12.68
N SER A 254 3.63 26.42 -13.57
CA SER A 254 3.98 26.00 -14.94
C SER A 254 5.17 25.05 -15.01
N ILE A 255 6.20 25.24 -14.18
CA ILE A 255 7.27 24.25 -14.00
C ILE A 255 6.68 22.98 -13.42
N THR A 256 5.86 23.08 -12.37
CA THR A 256 5.16 21.93 -11.77
C THR A 256 4.32 21.19 -12.83
N TYR A 257 3.68 21.92 -13.75
CA TYR A 257 2.84 21.37 -14.80
C TYR A 257 3.64 20.70 -15.94
N SER A 258 4.71 21.33 -16.43
CA SER A 258 5.54 20.79 -17.52
C SER A 258 6.34 19.56 -17.07
N ASP A 259 6.86 19.60 -15.84
CA ASP A 259 7.41 18.43 -15.17
C ASP A 259 6.37 17.31 -15.09
N SER A 260 5.09 17.62 -14.80
CA SER A 260 4.03 16.61 -14.75
C SER A 260 3.80 15.86 -16.07
N LEU A 261 4.12 16.40 -17.24
CA LEU A 261 3.85 15.72 -18.52
C LEU A 261 4.82 14.56 -18.82
N VAL A 262 6.08 14.69 -18.41
CA VAL A 262 7.09 13.61 -18.50
C VAL A 262 7.17 12.80 -17.21
N LYS A 263 6.91 13.42 -16.05
CA LYS A 263 6.89 12.75 -14.74
C LYS A 263 5.67 11.86 -14.54
N LYS A 264 4.46 12.26 -14.95
CA LYS A 264 3.25 11.45 -14.72
C LYS A 264 3.35 10.03 -15.30
N PRO A 265 3.84 9.81 -16.53
CA PRO A 265 4.04 8.45 -17.03
C PRO A 265 5.05 7.64 -16.21
N LEU A 266 6.14 8.26 -15.74
CA LEU A 266 7.16 7.61 -14.91
C LEU A 266 6.67 7.33 -13.49
N GLU A 267 5.94 8.27 -12.89
CA GLU A 267 5.26 8.13 -11.60
C GLU A 267 4.20 7.03 -11.67
N ILE A 268 3.35 7.03 -12.71
CA ILE A 268 2.36 5.97 -12.93
C ILE A 268 3.06 4.62 -13.06
N ASN A 269 4.14 4.50 -13.85
CA ASN A 269 4.88 3.23 -13.95
C ASN A 269 5.48 2.80 -12.60
N TYR A 270 6.03 3.76 -11.84
CA TYR A 270 6.54 3.51 -10.49
C TYR A 270 5.44 3.01 -9.54
N TYR A 271 4.24 3.59 -9.59
CA TYR A 271 3.11 3.13 -8.77
C TYR A 271 2.49 1.83 -9.29
N LEU A 272 2.51 1.55 -10.59
CA LEU A 272 1.96 0.31 -11.15
C LEU A 272 2.86 -0.90 -10.90
N SER A 273 4.17 -0.69 -10.84
CA SER A 273 5.16 -1.72 -10.53
C SER A 273 6.25 -1.18 -9.60
N PRO A 274 5.91 -0.84 -8.35
CA PRO A 274 6.92 -0.60 -7.33
C PRO A 274 7.77 -1.86 -7.18
N ASP A 275 8.99 -1.72 -6.65
CA ASP A 275 9.83 -2.89 -6.40
C ASP A 275 9.07 -3.88 -5.52
N LYS A 276 9.00 -5.14 -5.99
CA LYS A 276 8.16 -6.16 -5.37
C LYS A 276 8.54 -6.32 -3.92
N LYS A 277 7.64 -5.97 -3.00
CA LYS A 277 7.67 -6.49 -1.63
C LYS A 277 7.78 -8.00 -1.77
N LYS A 278 8.74 -8.62 -1.10
CA LYS A 278 8.98 -10.06 -1.26
C LYS A 278 7.69 -10.79 -0.93
N LYS A 279 7.06 -11.40 -1.94
CA LYS A 279 5.85 -12.20 -1.76
C LYS A 279 6.23 -13.37 -0.86
N ARG A 280 5.55 -13.46 0.27
CA ARG A 280 5.68 -14.57 1.21
C ARG A 280 4.42 -15.37 1.11
N ASP A 281 4.56 -16.68 1.17
CA ASP A 281 3.40 -17.55 1.17
C ASP A 281 2.51 -17.20 2.37
N GLY A 282 1.24 -16.91 2.10
CA GLY A 282 0.37 -16.30 3.09
C GLY A 282 -0.98 -15.88 2.55
N LEU A 283 -1.80 -15.34 3.44
CA LEU A 283 -3.11 -14.77 3.14
C LEU A 283 -3.20 -13.40 3.79
N LEU A 284 -3.53 -12.39 2.98
CA LEU A 284 -3.75 -11.03 3.43
C LEU A 284 -5.22 -10.66 3.24
N PHE A 285 -5.83 -10.18 4.32
CA PHE A 285 -7.18 -9.68 4.32
C PHE A 285 -7.16 -8.19 4.01
N LEU A 286 -7.84 -7.83 2.91
CA LEU A 286 -7.99 -6.46 2.45
C LEU A 286 -9.46 -6.01 2.54
N LYS A 287 -10.31 -6.77 3.25
CA LYS A 287 -11.75 -6.54 3.38
C LYS A 287 -12.13 -6.20 4.82
N ARG A 288 -12.92 -5.14 4.99
CA ARG A 288 -13.48 -4.74 6.30
C ARG A 288 -14.99 -4.97 6.39
N TRP A 289 -15.75 -4.39 5.47
CA TRP A 289 -17.21 -4.43 5.50
C TRP A 289 -17.80 -5.23 4.34
N SER A 290 -18.95 -5.84 4.60
CA SER A 290 -19.77 -6.52 3.59
C SER A 290 -20.70 -5.57 2.84
N SER A 291 -21.25 -6.08 1.73
CA SER A 291 -22.36 -5.49 0.98
C SER A 291 -22.03 -4.14 0.32
N SER A 292 -23.08 -3.47 -0.16
CA SER A 292 -23.03 -2.16 -0.81
C SER A 292 -22.76 -0.98 0.15
N SER A 293 -22.66 -1.24 1.45
CA SER A 293 -22.50 -0.21 2.48
C SER A 293 -21.29 0.71 2.27
N PRO A 294 -20.11 0.25 1.81
CA PRO A 294 -18.96 1.12 1.54
C PRO A 294 -19.24 2.16 0.45
N ARG A 295 -20.22 1.89 -0.43
CA ARG A 295 -20.56 2.79 -1.54
C ARG A 295 -21.57 3.87 -1.16
N VAL A 296 -22.25 3.73 -0.02
CA VAL A 296 -23.24 4.70 0.43
C VAL A 296 -22.50 5.97 0.91
N PRO A 297 -22.68 7.13 0.25
CA PRO A 297 -22.01 8.36 0.67
C PRO A 297 -22.50 8.79 2.05
N ARG A 298 -21.58 9.11 2.96
CA ARG A 298 -21.90 9.57 4.32
C ARG A 298 -21.39 10.99 4.56
N PRO A 299 -22.10 11.81 5.35
CA PRO A 299 -21.67 13.17 5.71
C PRO A 299 -20.43 13.25 6.61
N THR A 300 -19.89 12.11 7.09
CA THR A 300 -18.87 12.05 8.15
C THR A 300 -17.49 11.66 7.60
N THR A 301 -16.43 11.92 8.39
CA THR A 301 -15.02 11.54 8.12
C THR A 301 -14.77 10.02 8.08
N PHE A 302 -15.79 9.21 8.39
CA PHE A 302 -15.69 7.75 8.37
C PHE A 302 -15.74 7.23 6.93
N LYS A 303 -14.57 6.97 6.35
CA LYS A 303 -14.49 6.22 5.09
C LYS A 303 -14.71 4.74 5.37
N MET A 304 -15.90 4.26 5.04
CA MET A 304 -16.16 2.83 4.97
C MET A 304 -15.34 2.24 3.82
N ARG A 305 -14.63 1.14 4.08
CA ARG A 305 -13.87 0.43 3.07
C ARG A 305 -14.46 -0.97 2.88
N GLY A 306 -14.62 -1.38 1.63
CA GLY A 306 -14.92 -2.76 1.28
C GLY A 306 -13.64 -3.59 1.22
N GLY A 307 -13.48 -4.34 0.13
CA GLY A 307 -12.19 -4.85 -0.32
C GLY A 307 -12.30 -6.27 -0.85
N GLY A 308 -11.34 -7.11 -0.47
CA GLY A 308 -11.25 -8.51 -0.90
C GLY A 308 -10.13 -9.24 -0.17
N TYR A 309 -9.59 -10.28 -0.79
CA TYR A 309 -8.48 -11.06 -0.23
C TYR A 309 -7.37 -11.23 -1.26
N ILE A 310 -6.14 -11.46 -0.79
CA ILE A 310 -5.05 -11.92 -1.65
C ILE A 310 -4.30 -13.06 -0.98
N VAL A 311 -4.19 -14.19 -1.68
CA VAL A 311 -3.34 -15.33 -1.31
C VAL A 311 -2.04 -15.20 -2.06
N PHE A 312 -0.94 -15.20 -1.33
CA PHE A 312 0.38 -15.35 -1.90
C PHE A 312 0.80 -16.81 -1.77
N TRP A 313 1.18 -17.44 -2.88
CA TRP A 313 1.65 -18.83 -2.89
C TRP A 313 2.66 -19.04 -4.01
N ASN A 314 3.84 -19.57 -3.70
CA ASN A 314 4.90 -19.81 -4.68
C ASN A 314 5.22 -18.58 -5.54
N ASN A 315 5.30 -17.41 -4.89
CA ASN A 315 5.54 -16.10 -5.54
C ASN A 315 4.43 -15.67 -6.53
N LYS A 316 3.25 -16.29 -6.46
CA LYS A 316 2.03 -15.89 -7.18
C LYS A 316 1.08 -15.14 -6.25
N GLY A 317 0.51 -14.03 -6.72
CA GLY A 317 -0.58 -13.35 -6.02
C GLY A 317 -1.92 -13.69 -6.63
N ILE A 318 -2.82 -14.27 -5.84
CA ILE A 318 -4.15 -14.72 -6.24
C ILE A 318 -5.16 -13.85 -5.50
N VAL A 319 -5.76 -12.92 -6.22
CA VAL A 319 -6.80 -12.03 -5.70
C VAL A 319 -8.11 -12.78 -5.65
N ILE A 320 -8.90 -12.57 -4.60
CA ILE A 320 -10.22 -13.17 -4.42
C ILE A 320 -11.20 -12.04 -4.12
N ASP A 321 -12.25 -11.92 -4.94
CA ASP A 321 -13.35 -10.97 -4.81
C ASP A 321 -12.88 -9.51 -4.60
N PRO A 322 -12.25 -8.88 -5.62
CA PRO A 322 -11.79 -7.48 -5.53
C PRO A 322 -12.97 -6.51 -5.57
N GLY A 323 -13.65 -6.33 -4.45
CA GLY A 323 -14.72 -5.35 -4.24
C GLY A 323 -14.21 -3.93 -4.03
N PHE A 324 -15.06 -3.10 -3.44
CA PHE A 324 -14.79 -1.67 -3.20
C PHE A 324 -13.45 -1.43 -2.49
N ASP A 325 -12.64 -0.52 -3.02
CA ASP A 325 -11.36 -0.09 -2.44
C ASP A 325 -10.29 -1.19 -2.34
N PHE A 326 -10.47 -2.36 -2.96
CA PHE A 326 -9.47 -3.42 -2.98
C PHE A 326 -8.08 -2.91 -3.40
N ILE A 327 -7.98 -2.16 -4.50
CA ILE A 327 -6.71 -1.60 -5.00
C ILE A 327 -6.13 -0.62 -3.97
N THR A 328 -6.96 0.25 -3.41
CA THR A 328 -6.49 1.20 -2.37
C THR A 328 -5.92 0.45 -1.16
N ASN A 329 -6.59 -0.61 -0.73
CA ASN A 329 -6.15 -1.44 0.39
C ASN A 329 -4.89 -2.24 0.04
N LEU A 330 -4.80 -2.80 -1.17
CA LEU A 330 -3.61 -3.49 -1.67
C LEU A 330 -2.37 -2.58 -1.61
N TYR A 331 -2.52 -1.34 -2.05
CA TYR A 331 -1.45 -0.34 -2.03
C TYR A 331 -1.11 0.12 -0.62
N SER A 332 -2.09 0.25 0.29
CA SER A 332 -1.79 0.59 1.69
C SER A 332 -1.00 -0.49 2.42
N GLU A 333 -1.12 -1.75 2.00
CA GLU A 333 -0.33 -2.87 2.52
C GLU A 333 1.04 -3.05 1.83
N GLY A 334 1.38 -2.14 0.91
CA GLY A 334 2.66 -2.10 0.19
C GLY A 334 2.75 -3.07 -0.98
N PHE A 335 1.61 -3.50 -1.54
CA PHE A 335 1.53 -4.32 -2.75
C PHE A 335 0.98 -3.50 -3.93
N SER A 336 1.04 -4.07 -5.13
CA SER A 336 0.68 -3.37 -6.37
C SER A 336 -0.04 -4.26 -7.37
N ILE A 337 -0.50 -3.66 -8.47
CA ILE A 337 -1.07 -4.41 -9.60
C ILE A 337 -0.07 -5.43 -10.15
N SER A 338 1.24 -5.13 -10.12
CA SER A 338 2.28 -6.06 -10.57
C SER A 338 2.46 -7.31 -9.68
N ASP A 339 1.79 -7.34 -8.54
CA ASP A 339 1.79 -8.48 -7.61
C ASP A 339 0.63 -9.45 -7.86
N ILE A 340 -0.30 -9.10 -8.75
CA ILE A 340 -1.47 -9.91 -9.09
C ILE A 340 -1.12 -10.80 -10.30
N ASP A 341 -1.24 -12.11 -10.12
CA ASP A 341 -1.06 -13.12 -11.16
C ASP A 341 -2.39 -13.79 -11.55
N ALA A 342 -3.33 -13.87 -10.61
CA ALA A 342 -4.64 -14.44 -10.83
C ALA A 342 -5.74 -13.69 -10.08
N VAL A 343 -6.97 -13.77 -10.58
CA VAL A 343 -8.17 -13.23 -9.93
C VAL A 343 -9.25 -14.30 -9.89
N ILE A 344 -9.81 -14.54 -8.71
CA ILE A 344 -10.95 -15.42 -8.44
C ILE A 344 -12.14 -14.54 -8.09
N VAL A 345 -13.28 -14.76 -8.74
CA VAL A 345 -14.54 -14.06 -8.42
C VAL A 345 -15.65 -15.07 -8.18
N THR A 346 -16.20 -15.03 -6.96
CA THR A 346 -17.17 -16.02 -6.48
C THR A 346 -18.59 -15.80 -6.97
N HIS A 347 -18.98 -14.53 -7.13
CA HIS A 347 -20.29 -14.11 -7.65
C HIS A 347 -20.25 -12.64 -8.10
N ASP A 348 -21.33 -12.16 -8.71
CA ASP A 348 -21.32 -10.90 -9.48
C ASP A 348 -21.76 -9.62 -8.73
N HIS A 349 -21.89 -9.68 -7.41
CA HIS A 349 -22.24 -8.52 -6.60
C HIS A 349 -21.10 -7.51 -6.56
N ILE A 350 -21.48 -6.23 -6.56
CA ILE A 350 -20.54 -5.12 -6.74
C ILE A 350 -19.47 -5.08 -5.64
N ASP A 351 -19.79 -5.46 -4.42
CA ASP A 351 -18.86 -5.53 -3.30
C ASP A 351 -17.86 -6.71 -3.35
N HIS A 352 -17.90 -7.50 -4.42
CA HIS A 352 -16.92 -8.52 -4.79
C HIS A 352 -16.24 -8.21 -6.13
N THR A 353 -16.70 -7.18 -6.86
CA THR A 353 -16.29 -6.95 -8.26
C THR A 353 -15.90 -5.53 -8.63
N ASP A 354 -16.16 -4.53 -7.79
CA ASP A 354 -16.02 -3.11 -8.16
C ASP A 354 -14.63 -2.77 -8.73
N ASP A 355 -13.56 -3.27 -8.12
CA ASP A 355 -12.19 -2.99 -8.54
C ASP A 355 -11.66 -3.95 -9.62
N PHE A 356 -12.47 -4.91 -10.07
CA PHE A 356 -12.06 -5.85 -11.13
C PHE A 356 -11.68 -5.12 -12.43
N ASP A 357 -12.53 -4.20 -12.88
CA ASP A 357 -12.30 -3.44 -14.11
C ASP A 357 -11.04 -2.57 -14.00
N ALA A 358 -10.83 -1.98 -12.84
CA ALA A 358 -9.65 -1.19 -12.55
C ALA A 358 -8.37 -2.06 -12.56
N ILE A 359 -8.41 -3.29 -12.01
CA ILE A 359 -7.30 -4.24 -12.10
C ILE A 359 -6.96 -4.54 -13.56
N LEU A 360 -7.95 -4.87 -14.40
CA LEU A 360 -7.73 -5.16 -15.82
C LEU A 360 -7.14 -3.97 -16.56
N ALA A 361 -7.70 -2.77 -16.35
CA ALA A 361 -7.25 -1.55 -16.99
C ALA A 361 -5.82 -1.16 -16.57
N LEU A 362 -5.50 -1.25 -15.28
CA LEU A 362 -4.16 -0.93 -14.77
C LEU A 362 -3.13 -1.97 -15.20
N ASN A 363 -3.49 -3.26 -15.28
CA ASN A 363 -2.60 -4.29 -15.80
C ASN A 363 -2.30 -4.09 -17.30
N TYR A 364 -3.31 -3.71 -18.09
CA TYR A 364 -3.12 -3.30 -19.48
C TYR A 364 -2.15 -2.11 -19.60
N GLN A 365 -2.36 -1.06 -18.79
CA GLN A 365 -1.46 0.10 -18.78
C GLN A 365 -0.04 -0.28 -18.37
N LEU A 366 0.12 -1.11 -17.33
CA LEU A 366 1.41 -1.60 -16.88
C LEU A 366 2.18 -2.31 -18.01
N ASN A 367 1.52 -3.21 -18.75
CA ASN A 367 2.13 -3.89 -19.88
C ASN A 367 2.51 -2.93 -21.01
N ARG A 368 1.64 -1.97 -21.34
CA ARG A 368 1.94 -0.94 -22.35
C ARG A 368 3.10 -0.03 -21.93
N TYR A 369 3.24 0.27 -20.64
CA TYR A 369 4.39 1.04 -20.15
C TYR A 369 5.69 0.23 -20.20
N ASN A 370 5.63 -1.08 -19.92
CA ASN A 370 6.77 -1.98 -20.08
C ASN A 370 7.27 -2.04 -21.54
N GLU A 371 6.39 -1.81 -22.51
CA GLU A 371 6.75 -1.74 -23.94
C GLU A 371 7.33 -0.38 -24.37
N SER A 372 6.90 0.71 -23.73
CA SER A 372 7.14 2.09 -24.21
C SER A 372 8.23 2.87 -23.47
N THR A 373 8.79 2.34 -22.37
CA THR A 373 9.74 3.09 -21.54
C THR A 373 11.22 2.76 -21.78
N TYR A 374 12.07 3.76 -21.56
CA TYR A 374 13.55 3.72 -21.57
C TYR A 374 14.17 2.82 -20.48
N LEU A 375 13.35 2.11 -19.71
CA LEU A 375 13.74 1.11 -18.71
C LEU A 375 13.52 -0.26 -19.32
N LYS A 376 14.41 -1.24 -19.07
CA LYS A 376 14.41 -2.53 -19.75
C LYS A 376 12.99 -3.15 -19.78
N PRO A 377 12.51 -3.62 -20.94
CA PRO A 377 11.20 -4.25 -21.04
C PRO A 377 11.12 -5.41 -20.05
N LYS A 378 10.17 -5.32 -19.11
CA LYS A 378 9.80 -6.44 -18.23
C LYS A 378 8.89 -7.37 -19.02
N ASN A 379 8.92 -8.66 -18.68
CA ASN A 379 7.95 -9.60 -19.24
C ASN A 379 6.52 -9.13 -18.90
N PRO A 380 5.59 -9.17 -19.86
CA PRO A 380 4.22 -8.77 -19.61
C PRO A 380 3.59 -9.66 -18.53
N ILE A 381 2.81 -9.03 -17.66
CA ILE A 381 2.05 -9.71 -16.62
C ILE A 381 0.71 -10.10 -17.22
N ASN A 382 0.51 -11.40 -17.41
CA ASN A 382 -0.76 -11.94 -17.91
C ASN A 382 -1.55 -12.52 -16.75
N LEU A 383 -2.83 -12.16 -16.66
CA LEU A 383 -3.72 -12.58 -15.59
C LEU A 383 -4.44 -13.88 -15.96
N SER A 384 -4.48 -14.83 -15.03
CA SER A 384 -5.43 -15.95 -15.09
C SER A 384 -6.69 -15.62 -14.30
N LEU A 385 -7.85 -15.76 -14.92
CA LEU A 385 -9.14 -15.40 -14.32
C LEU A 385 -9.94 -16.67 -13.99
N PHE A 386 -10.47 -16.77 -12.78
CA PHE A 386 -11.31 -17.87 -12.31
C PHE A 386 -12.66 -17.28 -11.91
N LEU A 387 -13.64 -17.38 -12.79
CA LEU A 387 -14.85 -16.58 -12.73
C LEU A 387 -16.07 -17.49 -12.65
N ASN A 388 -17.02 -17.17 -11.78
CA ASN A 388 -18.31 -17.83 -11.81
C ASN A 388 -19.12 -17.43 -13.06
N THR A 389 -20.17 -18.18 -13.38
CA THR A 389 -20.94 -17.99 -14.62
C THR A 389 -21.63 -16.62 -14.68
N GLY A 390 -22.26 -16.17 -13.59
CA GLY A 390 -22.96 -14.89 -13.55
C GLY A 390 -22.02 -13.72 -13.85
N PHE A 391 -20.83 -13.74 -13.24
CA PHE A 391 -19.82 -12.73 -13.48
C PHE A 391 -19.29 -12.73 -14.92
N MET A 392 -19.03 -13.91 -15.50
CA MET A 392 -18.59 -13.98 -16.90
C MET A 392 -19.62 -13.37 -17.86
N GLU A 393 -20.91 -13.61 -17.63
CA GLU A 393 -21.98 -13.03 -18.46
C GLU A 393 -21.99 -11.50 -18.34
N LYS A 394 -21.89 -10.97 -17.11
CA LYS A 394 -21.79 -9.53 -16.84
C LYS A 394 -20.59 -8.87 -17.54
N TYR A 395 -19.44 -9.53 -17.62
CA TYR A 395 -18.17 -8.96 -18.12
C TYR A 395 -17.71 -9.46 -19.49
N THR A 396 -18.55 -10.23 -20.21
CA THR A 396 -18.19 -10.85 -21.51
C THR A 396 -17.54 -9.88 -22.52
N PRO A 397 -18.02 -8.62 -22.69
CA PRO A 397 -17.38 -7.68 -23.61
C PRO A 397 -15.93 -7.35 -23.23
N TYR A 398 -15.65 -7.13 -21.94
CA TYR A 398 -14.31 -6.81 -21.44
C TYR A 398 -13.35 -7.99 -21.59
N LEU A 399 -13.81 -9.20 -21.25
CA LEU A 399 -13.04 -10.44 -21.38
C LEU A 399 -12.65 -10.72 -22.83
N SER A 400 -13.55 -10.41 -23.78
CA SER A 400 -13.30 -10.60 -25.21
C SER A 400 -12.21 -9.67 -25.77
N LEU A 401 -12.02 -8.49 -25.19
CA LEU A 401 -11.01 -7.51 -25.62
C LEU A 401 -9.64 -7.79 -25.00
N GLY A 402 -9.58 -8.32 -23.77
CA GLY A 402 -8.33 -8.58 -23.05
C GLY A 402 -7.66 -9.91 -23.38
N THR A 403 -8.37 -10.85 -24.01
CA THR A 403 -7.83 -12.16 -24.40
C THR A 403 -6.93 -12.05 -25.64
N LYS A 404 -5.82 -12.80 -25.66
CA LYS A 404 -4.91 -12.91 -26.80
C LYS A 404 -5.60 -13.61 -27.98
N ARG A 405 -6.39 -12.89 -28.77
CA ARG A 405 -6.93 -13.45 -30.02
C ARG A 405 -5.84 -13.51 -31.08
N GLY A 406 -5.42 -14.73 -31.40
CA GLY A 406 -4.77 -15.03 -32.66
C GLY A 406 -5.67 -14.61 -33.82
N THR A 407 -5.10 -13.88 -34.77
CA THR A 407 -5.61 -13.61 -36.12
C THR A 407 -6.94 -12.83 -36.21
N GLY A 408 -6.85 -11.49 -36.19
CA GLY A 408 -7.90 -10.61 -36.71
C GLY A 408 -8.16 -9.40 -35.82
N VAL A 409 -7.71 -8.23 -36.27
CA VAL A 409 -7.90 -6.89 -35.67
C VAL A 409 -6.96 -6.53 -34.49
N ASN A 410 -6.62 -7.45 -33.58
CA ASN A 410 -5.61 -7.24 -32.52
C ASN A 410 -4.27 -7.97 -32.81
N ALA A 411 -3.73 -7.79 -34.02
CA ALA A 411 -2.51 -8.47 -34.47
C ALA A 411 -1.21 -8.06 -33.74
N ARG A 412 -1.28 -7.24 -32.68
CA ARG A 412 -0.11 -6.80 -31.90
C ARG A 412 0.26 -7.73 -30.73
N GLY A 413 -0.63 -8.65 -30.32
CA GLY A 413 -0.33 -9.59 -29.23
C GLY A 413 -0.50 -9.03 -27.81
N ASP A 414 -1.08 -7.84 -27.68
CA ASP A 414 -1.22 -7.04 -26.44
C ASP A 414 -2.25 -7.59 -25.43
N GLY A 415 -2.71 -8.84 -25.60
CA GLY A 415 -3.66 -9.45 -24.67
C GLY A 415 -3.00 -9.65 -23.30
N TYR A 416 -3.66 -9.18 -22.25
CA TYR A 416 -3.17 -9.19 -20.87
C TYR A 416 -3.92 -10.21 -19.99
N ILE A 417 -4.87 -10.94 -20.58
CA ILE A 417 -5.52 -12.11 -19.99
C ILE A 417 -4.92 -13.35 -20.64
N ASP A 418 -4.40 -14.25 -19.81
CA ASP A 418 -3.80 -15.52 -20.23
C ASP A 418 -4.88 -16.57 -20.46
N HIS A 419 -5.66 -16.86 -19.41
CA HIS A 419 -6.67 -17.90 -19.39
C HIS A 419 -7.89 -17.44 -18.58
N ILE A 420 -9.07 -17.93 -18.96
CA ILE A 420 -10.32 -17.76 -18.23
C ILE A 420 -10.86 -19.15 -17.90
N TYR A 421 -11.09 -19.40 -16.63
CA TYR A 421 -11.62 -20.65 -16.10
C TYR A 421 -12.98 -20.40 -15.46
N THR A 422 -13.94 -21.26 -15.74
CA THR A 422 -15.28 -21.18 -15.15
C THR A 422 -15.33 -21.89 -13.81
N LEU A 423 -15.74 -21.18 -12.75
CA LEU A 423 -16.06 -21.75 -11.45
C LEU A 423 -17.47 -22.35 -11.45
N ALA A 424 -17.64 -23.49 -12.12
CA ALA A 424 -18.92 -24.19 -12.14
C ALA A 424 -19.16 -24.90 -10.78
N PRO A 425 -20.38 -24.85 -10.19
CA PRO A 425 -20.66 -25.58 -8.96
C PRO A 425 -20.31 -27.07 -9.08
N HIS A 426 -19.68 -27.64 -8.04
CA HIS A 426 -19.19 -29.03 -8.01
C HIS A 426 -18.02 -29.35 -8.95
N SER A 427 -17.50 -28.37 -9.68
CA SER A 427 -16.33 -28.59 -10.53
C SER A 427 -15.03 -28.54 -9.72
N THR A 428 -13.95 -28.89 -10.40
CA THR A 428 -12.61 -28.81 -9.85
C THR A 428 -11.67 -28.32 -10.93
N ILE A 429 -10.82 -27.36 -10.60
CA ILE A 429 -9.82 -26.81 -11.50
C ILE A 429 -8.45 -27.15 -10.93
N ASP A 430 -7.67 -27.92 -11.67
CA ASP A 430 -6.37 -28.41 -11.24
C ASP A 430 -5.25 -27.62 -11.91
N MET A 431 -4.51 -26.85 -11.12
CA MET A 431 -3.38 -26.03 -11.56
C MET A 431 -2.06 -26.54 -10.96
N THR A 432 -2.04 -27.78 -10.46
CA THR A 432 -0.88 -28.37 -9.78
C THR A 432 0.33 -28.56 -10.70
N ASP A 433 0.09 -28.82 -11.99
CA ASP A 433 1.11 -28.95 -13.03
C ASP A 433 1.58 -27.60 -13.62
N THR A 434 1.04 -26.48 -13.12
CA THR A 434 1.40 -25.13 -13.58
C THR A 434 2.27 -24.39 -12.56
N SER A 435 2.73 -23.19 -12.91
CA SER A 435 3.47 -22.33 -11.96
C SER A 435 2.66 -21.87 -10.74
N PHE A 436 1.33 -22.05 -10.75
CA PHE A 436 0.48 -21.70 -9.63
C PHE A 436 0.48 -22.75 -8.51
N GLN A 437 0.65 -24.03 -8.84
CA GLN A 437 0.68 -25.15 -7.89
C GLN A 437 -0.47 -25.14 -6.87
N PHE A 438 -1.70 -24.94 -7.34
CA PHE A 438 -2.90 -25.07 -6.51
C PHE A 438 -3.99 -25.86 -7.22
N LYS A 439 -5.05 -26.21 -6.49
CA LYS A 439 -6.28 -26.79 -7.02
C LYS A 439 -7.49 -26.13 -6.37
N ILE A 440 -8.54 -25.86 -7.15
CA ILE A 440 -9.79 -25.26 -6.67
C ILE A 440 -10.88 -26.32 -6.68
N GLU A 441 -11.46 -26.66 -5.52
CA GLU A 441 -12.71 -27.44 -5.42
C GLU A 441 -13.87 -26.46 -5.26
N VAL A 442 -14.79 -26.41 -6.22
CA VAL A 442 -15.88 -25.43 -6.25
C VAL A 442 -17.11 -25.98 -5.52
N ILE A 443 -17.57 -25.24 -4.52
CA ILE A 443 -18.69 -25.62 -3.65
C ILE A 443 -19.88 -24.68 -3.94
N PRO A 444 -21.09 -25.20 -4.20
CA PRO A 444 -22.25 -24.33 -4.42
C PRO A 444 -22.54 -23.44 -3.21
N ALA A 445 -22.79 -22.16 -3.45
CA ALA A 445 -23.32 -21.23 -2.46
C ALA A 445 -24.84 -21.08 -2.63
N ARG A 446 -25.54 -20.79 -1.53
CA ARG A 446 -26.97 -20.45 -1.53
C ARG A 446 -27.11 -18.93 -1.45
N HIS A 447 -26.82 -18.27 -2.56
CA HIS A 447 -26.85 -16.82 -2.68
C HIS A 447 -27.35 -16.46 -4.08
N ARG A 448 -28.23 -15.46 -4.18
CA ARG A 448 -28.72 -15.00 -5.47
C ARG A 448 -27.74 -13.98 -6.02
N GLU A 449 -27.52 -14.04 -7.31
CA GLU A 449 -26.68 -13.09 -8.03
C GLU A 449 -27.56 -12.08 -8.77
N ILE A 450 -26.97 -11.00 -9.24
CA ILE A 450 -27.69 -9.97 -10.01
C ILE A 450 -27.98 -10.48 -11.44
N THR A 451 -27.02 -11.14 -12.07
CA THR A 451 -27.13 -11.59 -13.47
C THR A 451 -27.79 -12.96 -13.56
N LEU A 452 -27.38 -13.93 -12.73
CA LEU A 452 -27.90 -15.30 -12.77
C LEU A 452 -28.14 -15.90 -11.36
N ASP A 453 -29.40 -16.13 -10.99
CA ASP A 453 -29.88 -16.51 -9.65
C ASP A 453 -29.21 -17.72 -8.92
N LYS A 454 -28.29 -18.49 -9.52
CA LYS A 454 -27.85 -19.81 -9.01
C LYS A 454 -26.38 -20.19 -9.22
N TYR A 455 -25.49 -19.28 -9.60
CA TYR A 455 -24.08 -19.62 -9.87
C TYR A 455 -23.09 -19.04 -8.86
N ALA A 456 -23.57 -18.52 -7.73
CA ALA A 456 -22.71 -18.15 -6.61
C ALA A 456 -22.02 -19.42 -6.07
N VAL A 457 -20.74 -19.27 -5.73
CA VAL A 457 -19.91 -20.39 -5.27
C VAL A 457 -19.03 -20.00 -4.08
N GLY A 458 -18.89 -20.91 -3.13
CA GLY A 458 -17.71 -20.99 -2.28
C GLY A 458 -16.67 -21.91 -2.91
N PHE A 459 -15.49 -22.05 -2.31
CA PHE A 459 -14.48 -22.98 -2.81
C PHE A 459 -13.46 -23.38 -1.74
N LYS A 460 -12.76 -24.49 -1.99
CA LYS A 460 -11.49 -24.78 -1.34
C LYS A 460 -10.35 -24.47 -2.28
N LEU A 461 -9.35 -23.75 -1.80
CA LEU A 461 -8.07 -23.56 -2.46
C LEU A 461 -7.04 -24.50 -1.81
N HIS A 462 -6.75 -25.60 -2.48
CA HIS A 462 -5.72 -26.55 -2.07
C HIS A 462 -4.37 -26.08 -2.59
N LEU A 463 -3.44 -25.83 -1.68
CA LEU A 463 -2.09 -25.35 -1.97
C LEU A 463 -1.13 -26.54 -2.06
N TYR A 464 -0.37 -26.63 -3.13
CA TYR A 464 0.59 -27.71 -3.38
C TYR A 464 2.02 -27.18 -3.45
N ASP A 465 2.97 -27.97 -2.99
CA ASP A 465 4.39 -27.76 -3.18
C ASP A 465 5.05 -29.10 -3.50
N LYS A 466 5.82 -29.15 -4.59
CA LYS A 466 6.48 -30.36 -5.11
C LYS A 466 5.52 -31.56 -5.27
N GLY A 467 4.27 -31.29 -5.68
CA GLY A 467 3.24 -32.31 -5.90
C GLY A 467 2.51 -32.79 -4.65
N GLU A 468 2.87 -32.31 -3.46
CA GLU A 468 2.20 -32.65 -2.20
C GLU A 468 1.26 -31.53 -1.75
N ARG A 469 0.05 -31.89 -1.30
CA ARG A 469 -0.88 -30.93 -0.69
C ARG A 469 -0.30 -30.44 0.63
N ARG A 470 -0.06 -29.14 0.73
CA ARG A 470 0.42 -28.47 1.95
C ARG A 470 -0.72 -27.99 2.83
N ALA A 471 -1.73 -27.38 2.24
CA ALA A 471 -2.88 -26.84 2.97
C ALA A 471 -4.12 -26.69 2.07
N SER A 472 -5.24 -26.40 2.69
CA SER A 472 -6.53 -26.09 2.08
C SER A 472 -7.11 -24.87 2.79
N LEU A 473 -7.42 -23.83 2.01
CA LEU A 473 -8.14 -22.66 2.47
C LEU A 473 -9.59 -22.75 2.02
N GLY A 474 -10.55 -22.73 2.94
CA GLY A 474 -11.98 -22.81 2.64
C GLY A 474 -12.64 -21.44 2.66
N PHE A 475 -13.13 -20.96 1.52
CA PHE A 475 -13.91 -19.72 1.41
C PHE A 475 -15.38 -20.09 1.22
N THR A 476 -16.25 -19.64 2.13
CA THR A 476 -17.69 -19.93 1.96
C THR A 476 -18.33 -19.08 0.87
N SER A 477 -17.73 -17.91 0.60
CA SER A 477 -18.40 -16.78 -0.07
C SER A 477 -19.72 -16.42 0.64
N ASP A 478 -20.46 -15.50 0.05
CA ASP A 478 -21.80 -15.14 0.47
C ASP A 478 -22.73 -16.31 0.20
N THR A 479 -23.36 -16.82 1.26
CA THR A 479 -24.17 -18.04 1.19
C THR A 479 -25.03 -18.20 2.42
N ALA A 480 -26.27 -18.67 2.26
CA ALA A 480 -27.01 -19.23 3.39
C ALA A 480 -26.36 -20.51 3.91
N TYR A 481 -26.60 -20.80 5.19
CA TYR A 481 -26.21 -22.10 5.75
C TYR A 481 -27.02 -23.23 5.11
N PHE A 482 -26.35 -24.34 4.81
CA PHE A 482 -26.97 -25.61 4.48
C PHE A 482 -26.26 -26.76 5.16
N GLU A 483 -26.96 -27.86 5.42
CA GLU A 483 -26.51 -28.94 6.30
C GLU A 483 -25.15 -29.54 5.90
N ALA A 484 -24.89 -29.68 4.60
CA ALA A 484 -23.64 -30.22 4.10
C ALA A 484 -22.45 -29.26 4.23
N MET A 485 -22.66 -27.96 4.47
CA MET A 485 -21.61 -26.94 4.43
C MET A 485 -20.49 -27.21 5.44
N GLY A 486 -20.83 -27.51 6.70
CA GLY A 486 -19.81 -27.84 7.72
C GLY A 486 -18.97 -29.06 7.31
N ASN A 487 -19.60 -30.09 6.73
CA ASN A 487 -18.88 -31.27 6.22
C ASN A 487 -17.99 -30.94 5.01
N LYS A 488 -18.36 -29.92 4.23
CA LYS A 488 -17.57 -29.48 3.08
C LYS A 488 -16.30 -28.75 3.49
N PHE A 489 -16.24 -28.07 4.63
CA PHE A 489 -15.06 -27.25 5.01
C PHE A 489 -14.27 -27.77 6.22
N LYS A 490 -14.75 -28.81 6.91
CA LYS A 490 -14.16 -29.30 8.17
C LYS A 490 -12.70 -29.77 8.07
N ASP A 491 -12.25 -30.16 6.89
CA ASP A 491 -10.91 -30.67 6.59
C ASP A 491 -9.93 -29.58 6.11
N CYS A 492 -10.38 -28.32 6.07
CA CYS A 492 -9.50 -27.20 5.72
C CYS A 492 -8.69 -26.75 6.93
N GLU A 493 -7.41 -26.45 6.72
CA GLU A 493 -6.54 -25.87 7.75
C GLU A 493 -6.99 -24.44 8.10
N ILE A 494 -7.56 -23.69 7.16
CA ILE A 494 -8.16 -22.37 7.40
C ILE A 494 -9.54 -22.32 6.77
N VAL A 495 -10.55 -21.87 7.50
CA VAL A 495 -11.91 -21.62 6.98
C VAL A 495 -12.31 -20.18 7.20
N ILE A 496 -12.80 -19.53 6.15
CA ILE A 496 -13.17 -18.12 6.11
C ILE A 496 -14.67 -18.03 5.85
N PRO A 497 -15.51 -18.16 6.89
CA PRO A 497 -16.94 -17.98 6.75
C PRO A 497 -17.28 -16.50 6.61
N HIS A 498 -18.03 -16.18 5.56
CA HIS A 498 -18.63 -14.87 5.35
C HIS A 498 -19.90 -14.77 6.20
N ILE A 499 -19.82 -14.13 7.36
CA ILE A 499 -20.96 -14.14 8.30
C ILE A 499 -22.16 -13.40 7.72
N GLY A 500 -21.96 -12.30 6.99
CA GLY A 500 -22.97 -11.65 6.15
C GLY A 500 -24.20 -11.07 6.86
N PHE A 501 -24.68 -11.58 8.00
CA PHE A 501 -25.68 -10.92 8.83
C PHE A 501 -25.71 -11.55 10.24
N VAL A 502 -26.07 -10.78 11.27
CA VAL A 502 -26.32 -11.32 12.61
C VAL A 502 -27.69 -10.86 13.06
N THR A 503 -28.61 -11.80 13.27
CA THR A 503 -29.95 -11.47 13.75
C THR A 503 -29.93 -10.98 15.20
N PHE A 504 -30.96 -10.25 15.59
CA PHE A 504 -31.14 -9.80 16.98
C PHE A 504 -31.05 -10.97 17.99
N ARG A 505 -31.67 -12.11 17.64
CA ARG A 505 -31.62 -13.33 18.44
C ARG A 505 -30.20 -13.88 18.58
N GLU A 506 -29.46 -13.92 17.48
CA GLU A 506 -28.07 -14.38 17.47
C GLU A 506 -27.14 -13.43 18.24
N LEU A 507 -27.38 -12.12 18.17
CA LEU A 507 -26.63 -11.14 18.95
C LEU A 507 -26.90 -11.30 20.45
N GLY A 508 -28.14 -11.57 20.86
CA GLY A 508 -28.45 -11.95 22.24
C GLY A 508 -27.71 -13.21 22.70
N GLN A 509 -27.61 -14.23 21.84
CA GLN A 509 -26.83 -15.45 22.11
C GLN A 509 -25.33 -15.18 22.22
N LEU A 510 -24.79 -14.31 21.36
CA LEU A 510 -23.39 -13.89 21.35
C LEU A 510 -23.01 -13.16 22.64
N LEU A 511 -23.92 -12.33 23.14
CA LEU A 511 -23.71 -11.54 24.36
C LEU A 511 -24.03 -12.32 25.64
N GLU A 512 -24.42 -13.59 25.53
CA GLU A 512 -24.87 -14.42 26.66
C GLU A 512 -25.97 -13.74 27.48
N LEU A 513 -26.75 -12.87 26.84
CA LEU A 513 -27.82 -12.15 27.50
C LEU A 513 -28.96 -13.13 27.76
N GLU A 514 -29.40 -13.21 29.02
CA GLU A 514 -30.59 -13.96 29.40
C GLU A 514 -31.87 -13.21 28.98
N ILE A 515 -31.95 -12.77 27.71
CA ILE A 515 -33.07 -11.98 27.17
C ILE A 515 -34.38 -12.73 27.37
N ASP A 516 -34.39 -14.07 27.26
CA ASP A 516 -35.57 -14.87 27.57
C ASP A 516 -36.03 -14.73 29.03
N LYS A 517 -35.10 -14.56 29.98
CA LYS A 517 -35.45 -14.26 31.37
C LYS A 517 -35.89 -12.81 31.53
N ILE A 518 -35.20 -11.87 30.87
CA ILE A 518 -35.55 -10.43 30.88
C ILE A 518 -36.97 -10.22 30.33
N ILE A 519 -37.31 -10.82 29.19
CA ILE A 519 -38.65 -10.74 28.58
C ILE A 519 -39.71 -11.41 29.47
N LYS A 520 -39.38 -12.53 30.12
CA LYS A 520 -40.30 -13.20 31.08
C LYS A 520 -40.48 -12.40 32.37
N SER A 521 -39.46 -11.70 32.85
CA SER A 521 -39.56 -10.82 34.02
C SER A 521 -40.26 -9.50 33.70
N ALA A 522 -40.02 -8.93 32.52
CA ALA A 522 -40.66 -7.70 32.07
C ALA A 522 -42.16 -7.89 31.80
N SER A 523 -42.57 -9.08 31.36
CA SER A 523 -44.00 -9.42 31.21
C SER A 523 -44.70 -9.71 32.54
N SER A 524 -43.96 -9.86 33.65
CA SER A 524 -44.53 -10.18 34.97
C SER A 524 -44.44 -9.06 36.01
N ASN A 525 -43.64 -8.00 35.80
CA ASN A 525 -43.60 -6.84 36.70
C ASN A 525 -43.32 -5.52 35.96
N TYR A 526 -44.06 -4.48 36.35
CA TYR A 526 -43.94 -3.08 35.92
C TYR A 526 -42.51 -2.57 36.14
N PHE A 527 -41.70 -2.54 35.08
CA PHE A 527 -40.52 -1.66 35.06
C PHE A 527 -41.03 -0.23 34.90
N SER A 528 -40.78 0.61 35.91
CA SER A 528 -41.24 2.00 35.91
C SER A 528 -40.44 2.92 34.98
N ASP A 529 -39.30 2.46 34.43
CA ASP A 529 -38.41 3.28 33.62
C ASP A 529 -37.95 2.58 32.33
N ILE A 530 -38.91 2.37 31.43
CA ILE A 530 -38.72 1.81 30.09
C ILE A 530 -37.68 2.60 29.26
N GLU A 531 -37.47 3.89 29.56
CA GLU A 531 -36.55 4.73 28.80
C GLU A 531 -35.09 4.33 28.97
N GLU A 532 -34.65 3.93 30.16
CA GLU A 532 -33.23 3.63 30.41
C GLU A 532 -32.80 2.34 29.71
N GLU A 533 -33.68 1.33 29.67
CA GLU A 533 -33.43 0.08 28.96
C GLU A 533 -33.57 0.24 27.44
N LEU A 534 -34.52 1.05 26.95
CA LEU A 534 -34.56 1.42 25.53
C LEU A 534 -33.32 2.23 25.10
N ARG A 535 -32.77 3.07 25.99
CA ARG A 535 -31.48 3.73 25.77
C ARG A 535 -30.34 2.73 25.72
N PHE A 536 -30.35 1.69 26.56
CA PHE A 536 -29.37 0.60 26.48
C PHE A 536 -29.45 -0.13 25.13
N PHE A 537 -30.64 -0.51 24.66
CA PHE A 537 -30.80 -1.15 23.34
C PHE A 537 -30.43 -0.19 22.19
N SER A 538 -30.79 1.09 22.29
CA SER A 538 -30.36 2.10 21.32
C SER A 538 -28.83 2.27 21.29
N ALA A 539 -28.18 2.23 22.46
CA ALA A 539 -26.72 2.26 22.59
C ALA A 539 -26.04 0.99 22.05
N LEU A 540 -26.75 -0.14 22.03
CA LEU A 540 -26.33 -1.36 21.33
C LEU A 540 -26.57 -1.29 19.80
N GLY A 541 -27.05 -0.16 19.27
CA GLY A 541 -27.30 0.06 17.85
C GLY A 541 -28.73 -0.24 17.41
N PHE A 542 -29.62 -0.64 18.32
CA PHE A 542 -31.00 -1.03 17.99
C PHE A 542 -31.95 0.18 18.00
N ARG A 543 -31.74 1.10 17.07
CA ARG A 543 -32.54 2.34 16.97
C ARG A 543 -34.02 2.11 16.63
N ASP A 544 -34.35 0.93 16.12
CA ASP A 544 -35.70 0.60 15.65
C ASP A 544 -36.59 -0.07 16.70
N VAL A 545 -36.11 -0.35 17.91
CA VAL A 545 -36.93 -0.95 18.98
C VAL A 545 -37.75 0.15 19.66
N LYS A 546 -39.06 0.15 19.46
CA LYS A 546 -39.96 1.23 19.94
C LYS A 546 -40.63 0.95 21.29
N SER A 547 -40.73 -0.32 21.69
CA SER A 547 -41.38 -0.75 22.93
C SER A 547 -40.97 -2.17 23.34
N TRP A 548 -41.35 -2.59 24.54
CA TRP A 548 -41.19 -3.98 24.99
C TRP A 548 -42.01 -4.97 24.17
N GLU A 549 -43.25 -4.65 23.79
CA GLU A 549 -44.00 -5.46 22.82
C GLU A 549 -43.26 -5.58 21.49
N ASP A 550 -42.66 -4.51 20.97
CA ASP A 550 -41.90 -4.55 19.71
C ASP A 550 -40.63 -5.41 19.86
N LEU A 551 -39.89 -5.27 20.96
CA LEU A 551 -38.73 -6.10 21.29
C LEU A 551 -39.12 -7.57 21.42
N SER A 552 -40.16 -7.86 22.21
CA SER A 552 -40.68 -9.21 22.43
C SER A 552 -41.18 -9.82 21.13
N THR A 553 -41.89 -9.04 20.31
CA THR A 553 -42.35 -9.47 18.98
C THR A 553 -41.17 -9.77 18.08
N LYS A 554 -40.16 -8.89 17.99
CA LYS A 554 -38.95 -9.10 17.18
C LYS A 554 -38.13 -10.31 17.66
N TRP A 555 -38.08 -10.55 18.97
CA TRP A 555 -37.40 -11.70 19.58
C TRP A 555 -38.15 -13.03 19.35
N THR A 556 -39.45 -13.04 19.61
CA THR A 556 -40.30 -14.25 19.56
C THR A 556 -40.74 -14.62 18.15
N SER A 557 -40.88 -13.66 17.23
CA SER A 557 -41.26 -13.91 15.83
C SER A 557 -40.19 -14.67 15.03
N GLY A 558 -39.05 -15.02 15.64
CA GLY A 558 -37.98 -15.75 14.96
C GLY A 558 -37.36 -14.94 13.81
N GLY A 559 -37.39 -13.61 13.93
CA GLY A 559 -37.16 -12.68 12.84
C GLY A 559 -38.37 -12.67 11.90
N SER A 560 -38.96 -11.50 11.69
CA SER A 560 -39.96 -11.30 10.63
C SER A 560 -39.50 -11.91 9.29
N ALA A 561 -40.43 -12.24 8.39
CA ALA A 561 -40.13 -12.83 7.08
C ALA A 561 -39.01 -12.09 6.29
N GLN A 562 -38.79 -10.79 6.55
CA GLN A 562 -37.68 -10.00 6.01
C GLN A 562 -36.30 -10.40 6.57
N HIS A 563 -36.16 -10.66 7.87
CA HIS A 563 -34.89 -11.09 8.48
C HIS A 563 -34.53 -12.53 8.09
N GLN A 564 -35.54 -13.38 7.89
CA GLN A 564 -35.33 -14.67 7.24
C GLN A 564 -34.90 -14.52 5.78
N GLY A 565 -35.26 -13.41 5.11
CA GLY A 565 -34.83 -13.10 3.75
C GLY A 565 -33.31 -12.99 3.62
N PHE A 566 -32.65 -12.30 4.56
CA PHE A 566 -31.18 -12.18 4.57
C PHE A 566 -30.50 -13.50 4.91
N LEU A 567 -30.95 -14.21 5.95
CA LEU A 567 -30.42 -15.55 6.28
C LEU A 567 -30.70 -16.63 5.22
N ARG A 568 -31.60 -16.37 4.25
CA ARG A 568 -31.79 -17.23 3.07
C ARG A 568 -30.70 -17.04 2.02
N GLN A 569 -29.82 -16.04 2.18
CA GLN A 569 -28.77 -15.72 1.23
C GLN A 569 -27.39 -15.53 1.86
N HIS A 570 -27.30 -15.30 3.18
CA HIS A 570 -26.05 -15.12 3.92
C HIS A 570 -26.00 -16.04 5.13
N LEU A 571 -24.78 -16.26 5.66
CA LEU A 571 -24.64 -16.99 6.91
C LEU A 571 -25.25 -16.15 8.03
N GLY A 572 -25.46 -16.80 9.16
CA GLY A 572 -25.68 -16.12 10.42
C GLY A 572 -24.68 -16.65 11.42
N TYR A 573 -24.64 -16.08 12.61
CA TYR A 573 -23.84 -16.63 13.71
C TYR A 573 -24.12 -18.12 13.93
N SER A 574 -25.38 -18.55 13.83
CA SER A 574 -25.79 -19.94 13.97
C SER A 574 -25.23 -20.84 12.86
N GLY A 575 -25.11 -20.33 11.63
CA GLY A 575 -24.47 -21.02 10.51
C GLY A 575 -22.96 -21.17 10.72
N VAL A 576 -22.29 -20.07 11.07
CA VAL A 576 -20.85 -20.06 11.42
C VAL A 576 -20.57 -21.02 12.56
N LYS A 577 -21.41 -21.03 13.60
CA LYS A 577 -21.29 -21.96 14.74
C LYS A 577 -21.37 -23.43 14.31
N LYS A 578 -22.26 -23.78 13.37
CA LYS A 578 -22.35 -25.16 12.87
C LYS A 578 -21.12 -25.57 12.06
N ILE A 579 -20.55 -24.64 11.29
CA ILE A 579 -19.26 -24.88 10.59
C ILE A 579 -18.15 -25.10 11.63
N TRP A 580 -18.06 -24.23 12.64
CA TRP A 580 -17.08 -24.32 13.72
C TRP A 580 -17.19 -25.64 14.48
N GLN A 581 -18.42 -26.08 14.78
CA GLN A 581 -18.67 -27.38 15.41
C GLN A 581 -18.16 -28.53 14.54
N LYS A 582 -18.39 -28.49 13.22
CA LYS A 582 -17.89 -29.54 12.31
C LYS A 582 -16.37 -29.57 12.18
N MET A 583 -15.72 -28.41 12.26
CA MET A 583 -14.27 -28.33 12.35
C MET A 583 -13.76 -28.92 13.68
N ALA A 584 -14.39 -28.57 14.80
CA ALA A 584 -14.05 -29.14 16.12
C ALA A 584 -14.30 -30.66 16.21
N ASP A 585 -15.32 -31.18 15.51
CA ASP A 585 -15.62 -32.62 15.42
C ASP A 585 -14.62 -33.38 14.52
N THR A 586 -13.84 -32.69 13.70
CA THR A 586 -12.85 -33.29 12.78
C THR A 586 -11.60 -32.41 12.79
N PRO A 587 -10.90 -32.35 13.93
CA PRO A 587 -9.83 -31.39 14.12
C PRO A 587 -8.70 -31.68 13.14
N VAL A 588 -8.23 -30.61 12.50
CA VAL A 588 -6.97 -30.59 11.76
C VAL A 588 -5.95 -29.86 12.63
N ASP A 589 -4.70 -30.28 12.55
CA ASP A 589 -3.62 -29.61 13.28
C ASP A 589 -3.57 -28.12 12.93
N ASN A 590 -3.47 -27.27 13.96
CA ASN A 590 -3.39 -25.80 13.83
C ASN A 590 -4.57 -25.16 13.07
N GLN A 591 -5.75 -25.78 13.09
CA GLN A 591 -6.90 -25.31 12.34
C GLN A 591 -7.39 -23.92 12.80
N LEU A 592 -7.64 -23.03 11.85
CA LEU A 592 -8.12 -21.67 12.08
C LEU A 592 -9.48 -21.42 11.44
N MET A 593 -10.33 -20.66 12.14
CA MET A 593 -11.52 -20.04 11.58
C MET A 593 -11.36 -18.52 11.58
N ILE A 594 -11.49 -17.87 10.42
CA ILE A 594 -11.41 -16.42 10.31
C ILE A 594 -12.73 -15.86 9.80
N ILE A 595 -13.51 -15.29 10.72
CA ILE A 595 -14.85 -14.78 10.43
C ILE A 595 -14.73 -13.46 9.68
N SER A 596 -15.24 -13.43 8.45
CA SER A 596 -15.18 -12.28 7.53
C SER A 596 -16.57 -11.79 7.12
N GLU A 597 -16.64 -10.77 6.26
CA GLU A 597 -17.87 -10.09 5.81
C GLU A 597 -18.70 -9.59 6.99
N LEU A 598 -18.05 -8.84 7.88
CA LEU A 598 -18.72 -8.29 9.04
C LEU A 598 -19.61 -7.14 8.61
N HIS A 599 -20.76 -7.08 9.25
CA HIS A 599 -21.67 -5.95 9.14
C HIS A 599 -21.20 -4.79 10.00
N GLU A 600 -21.36 -3.56 9.48
CA GLU A 600 -20.98 -2.33 10.20
C GLU A 600 -21.75 -2.18 11.52
N GLU A 601 -22.98 -2.68 11.57
CA GLU A 601 -23.88 -2.60 12.71
C GLU A 601 -23.31 -3.36 13.92
N MET A 602 -22.34 -4.26 13.69
CA MET A 602 -21.64 -4.95 14.75
C MET A 602 -20.67 -4.01 15.50
N GLY A 603 -20.13 -2.96 14.87
CA GLY A 603 -19.17 -2.03 15.48
C GLY A 603 -18.09 -2.75 16.30
N SER A 604 -17.99 -2.48 17.60
CA SER A 604 -17.04 -3.13 18.50
C SER A 604 -17.34 -4.59 18.85
N PHE A 605 -18.55 -5.08 18.57
CA PHE A 605 -18.94 -6.47 18.81
C PHE A 605 -18.24 -7.46 17.89
N ARG A 606 -17.61 -6.99 16.81
CA ARG A 606 -16.80 -7.81 15.90
C ARG A 606 -15.79 -8.67 16.65
N SER A 607 -14.97 -8.09 17.52
CA SER A 607 -13.99 -8.83 18.33
C SER A 607 -14.62 -9.86 19.28
N LYS A 608 -15.90 -9.69 19.66
CA LYS A 608 -16.58 -10.64 20.54
C LYS A 608 -16.96 -11.93 19.82
N LEU A 609 -17.24 -11.89 18.52
CA LEU A 609 -17.64 -13.05 17.73
C LEU A 609 -16.65 -14.20 17.88
N ALA A 610 -15.39 -13.98 17.47
CA ALA A 610 -14.30 -14.93 17.60
C ALA A 610 -14.07 -15.36 19.06
N SER A 611 -14.12 -14.40 20.01
CA SER A 611 -13.94 -14.70 21.44
C SER A 611 -14.96 -15.71 21.98
N THR A 612 -16.21 -15.68 21.50
CA THR A 612 -17.23 -16.65 21.95
C THR A 612 -16.93 -18.07 21.50
N PHE A 613 -16.32 -18.24 20.33
CA PHE A 613 -15.87 -19.54 19.84
C PHE A 613 -14.64 -20.00 20.61
N ASN A 614 -13.67 -19.11 20.86
CA ASN A 614 -12.47 -19.44 21.63
C ASN A 614 -12.77 -19.84 23.09
N LYS A 615 -13.74 -19.19 23.74
CA LYS A 615 -14.23 -19.61 25.07
C LYS A 615 -14.83 -21.02 25.06
N LYS A 616 -15.53 -21.38 23.99
CA LYS A 616 -16.08 -22.74 23.80
C LYS A 616 -14.97 -23.75 23.46
N ALA A 617 -13.97 -23.33 22.69
CA ALA A 617 -12.80 -24.13 22.34
C ALA A 617 -12.02 -24.61 23.58
N GLN A 618 -12.00 -23.84 24.67
CA GLN A 618 -11.39 -24.28 25.94
C GLN A 618 -11.99 -25.57 26.52
N LYS A 619 -13.20 -25.95 26.09
CA LYS A 619 -13.91 -27.16 26.53
C LYS A 619 -13.80 -28.32 25.53
N VAL A 620 -13.20 -28.09 24.36
CA VAL A 620 -13.14 -29.06 23.26
C VAL A 620 -11.69 -29.17 22.81
N GLU A 621 -11.08 -30.33 23.03
CA GLU A 621 -9.70 -30.58 22.63
C GLU A 621 -9.54 -30.38 21.11
N ASN A 622 -8.48 -29.68 20.71
CA ASN A 622 -8.17 -29.37 19.31
C ASN A 622 -9.26 -28.59 18.55
N ALA A 623 -10.17 -27.89 19.24
CA ALA A 623 -11.09 -26.99 18.57
C ALA A 623 -10.34 -25.86 17.82
N PRO A 624 -10.85 -25.42 16.66
CA PRO A 624 -10.16 -24.42 15.87
C PRO A 624 -10.14 -23.08 16.59
N LEU A 625 -8.99 -22.41 16.55
CA LEU A 625 -8.88 -21.04 17.02
C LEU A 625 -9.64 -20.14 16.04
N SER A 626 -10.48 -19.27 16.60
CA SER A 626 -11.27 -18.32 15.83
C SER A 626 -10.70 -16.92 15.94
N LEU A 627 -10.67 -16.20 14.83
CA LEU A 627 -10.35 -14.78 14.73
C LEU A 627 -11.40 -14.12 13.83
N THR A 628 -11.40 -12.80 13.85
CA THR A 628 -12.24 -11.91 13.07
C THR A 628 -11.34 -11.18 12.08
N SER A 629 -11.68 -11.13 10.81
CA SER A 629 -10.86 -10.41 9.82
C SER A 629 -11.18 -8.93 9.73
N ASP A 630 -10.16 -8.17 9.35
CA ASP A 630 -10.23 -6.77 8.94
C ASP A 630 -9.04 -6.51 8.00
N ILE A 631 -9.01 -5.34 7.36
CA ILE A 631 -7.89 -4.85 6.57
C ILE A 631 -6.62 -4.86 7.43
N GLY A 632 -5.58 -5.54 6.93
CA GLY A 632 -4.27 -5.64 7.58
C GLY A 632 -4.07 -6.94 8.36
N LEU A 633 -5.07 -7.81 8.48
CA LEU A 633 -4.83 -9.17 8.98
C LEU A 633 -3.95 -9.92 7.99
N HIS A 634 -2.72 -10.22 8.40
CA HIS A 634 -1.72 -10.88 7.57
C HIS A 634 -1.28 -12.20 8.18
N LEU A 635 -1.56 -13.28 7.45
CA LEU A 635 -1.15 -14.63 7.79
C LEU A 635 0.07 -15.00 6.94
N SER A 636 1.13 -15.49 7.58
CA SER A 636 2.23 -16.16 6.89
C SER A 636 2.08 -17.66 7.00
N PHE A 637 2.32 -18.36 5.90
CA PHE A 637 2.41 -19.81 5.85
C PHE A 637 3.88 -20.20 5.96
N SER A 638 4.23 -20.88 7.04
CA SER A 638 5.56 -21.43 7.23
C SER A 638 5.54 -22.94 7.08
N GLN A 639 6.62 -23.46 6.48
CA GLN A 639 6.82 -24.88 6.28
C GLN A 639 7.87 -25.37 7.28
N SER A 640 7.43 -26.04 8.34
CA SER A 640 8.34 -26.75 9.23
C SER A 640 8.07 -28.25 9.13
N LYS A 641 9.08 -29.03 8.69
CA LYS A 641 9.13 -30.51 8.76
C LYS A 641 7.78 -31.24 8.54
N ASN A 642 7.12 -30.99 7.41
CA ASN A 642 5.85 -31.61 6.97
C ASN A 642 4.56 -31.15 7.65
N LYS A 643 4.59 -30.10 8.48
CA LYS A 643 3.40 -29.51 9.10
C LYS A 643 3.12 -28.13 8.52
N PHE A 644 1.84 -27.86 8.22
CA PHE A 644 1.40 -26.52 7.88
C PHE A 644 1.29 -25.69 9.16
N GLU A 645 2.06 -24.62 9.21
CA GLU A 645 2.06 -23.68 10.33
C GLU A 645 1.66 -22.31 9.83
N THR A 646 0.63 -21.76 10.47
CA THR A 646 0.20 -20.38 10.23
C THR A 646 0.67 -19.52 11.38
N LYS A 647 1.26 -18.37 11.05
CA LYS A 647 1.53 -17.29 11.99
C LYS A 647 0.85 -16.01 11.53
N ILE A 648 0.65 -15.09 12.45
CA ILE A 648 -0.06 -13.83 12.21
C ILE A 648 0.85 -12.67 12.57
N GLN A 649 0.86 -11.66 11.71
CA GLN A 649 1.67 -10.47 11.90
C GLN A 649 1.11 -9.63 13.07
N CYS A 650 1.98 -9.23 14.00
CA CYS A 650 1.64 -8.22 14.99
C CYS A 650 1.83 -6.82 14.41
N GLU A 651 0.81 -5.98 14.54
CA GLU A 651 0.79 -4.60 14.04
C GLU A 651 1.92 -3.73 14.63
N SER A 652 2.24 -3.92 15.92
CA SER A 652 3.32 -3.18 16.58
C SER A 652 4.69 -3.69 16.17
N CYS A 653 4.90 -5.02 16.16
CA CYS A 653 6.16 -5.61 15.72
C CYS A 653 6.46 -5.25 14.25
N ALA A 654 5.45 -5.22 13.38
CA ALA A 654 5.61 -4.86 11.97
C ALA A 654 6.11 -3.42 11.75
N ARG A 655 5.94 -2.53 12.74
CA ARG A 655 6.44 -1.16 12.74
C ARG A 655 7.81 -1.02 13.36
N ASP A 656 8.27 -2.05 14.07
CA ASP A 656 9.61 -2.11 14.62
C ASP A 656 10.59 -2.51 13.51
N ASN A 657 11.45 -1.57 13.13
CA ASN A 657 12.42 -1.79 12.07
C ASN A 657 13.67 -2.56 12.55
N ASP A 658 13.81 -2.80 13.86
CA ASP A 658 14.90 -3.58 14.42
C ASP A 658 14.59 -5.09 14.41
N LEU A 659 13.33 -5.47 14.19
CA LEU A 659 12.90 -6.86 14.06
C LEU A 659 13.02 -7.33 12.61
N ASP A 660 13.54 -8.54 12.44
CA ASP A 660 13.40 -9.25 11.18
C ASP A 660 11.92 -9.53 10.94
N ILE A 661 11.52 -9.51 9.67
CA ILE A 661 10.12 -9.72 9.30
C ILE A 661 9.56 -11.05 9.83
N GLU A 662 10.35 -12.11 10.02
CA GLU A 662 9.91 -13.35 10.68
C GLU A 662 9.55 -13.17 12.16
N GLU A 663 10.27 -12.28 12.87
CA GLU A 663 10.04 -11.96 14.27
C GLU A 663 8.75 -11.16 14.47
N THR A 664 8.22 -10.55 13.41
CA THR A 664 6.94 -9.84 13.43
C THR A 664 5.72 -10.78 13.38
N PHE A 665 5.91 -12.07 13.07
CA PHE A 665 4.84 -13.06 13.00
C PHE A 665 4.85 -13.97 14.23
N HIS A 666 3.68 -14.10 14.86
CA HIS A 666 3.50 -14.88 16.08
C HIS A 666 2.47 -15.98 15.88
N ASP A 667 2.53 -17.02 16.72
CA ASP A 667 1.51 -18.06 16.72
C ASP A 667 0.12 -17.45 16.95
N PRO A 668 -0.93 -17.94 16.28
CA PRO A 668 -2.28 -17.39 16.41
C PRO A 668 -2.79 -17.30 17.86
N GLN A 669 -2.44 -18.27 18.70
CA GLN A 669 -2.76 -18.30 20.14
C GLN A 669 -2.10 -17.17 20.97
N ASN A 670 -1.10 -16.50 20.39
CA ASN A 670 -0.39 -15.38 21.00
C ASN A 670 -0.87 -14.03 20.46
N ILE A 671 -1.88 -14.01 19.57
CA ILE A 671 -2.48 -12.80 19.04
C ILE A 671 -3.75 -12.43 19.82
N LYS A 672 -3.88 -11.14 20.10
CA LYS A 672 -5.06 -10.50 20.66
C LYS A 672 -5.64 -9.52 19.64
N GLU A 673 -6.95 -9.63 19.44
CA GLU A 673 -7.72 -8.70 18.62
C GLU A 673 -8.09 -7.46 19.44
N VAL A 674 -7.90 -6.28 18.86
CA VAL A 674 -8.20 -5.00 19.49
C VAL A 674 -9.06 -4.19 18.53
N CYS A 675 -10.32 -3.95 18.90
CA CYS A 675 -11.21 -3.12 18.11
C CYS A 675 -11.07 -1.65 18.52
N VAL A 676 -10.62 -0.82 17.59
CA VAL A 676 -10.56 0.64 17.76
C VAL A 676 -11.82 1.25 17.16
N LYS A 677 -12.39 2.27 17.82
CA LYS A 677 -13.52 3.07 17.31
C LYS A 677 -13.02 4.44 16.84
N GLY A 678 -13.78 5.09 15.98
CA GLY A 678 -13.47 6.45 15.47
C GLY A 678 -13.14 6.43 13.98
N GLU A 679 -12.54 7.51 13.47
CA GLU A 679 -12.27 7.68 12.04
C GLU A 679 -11.46 6.52 11.44
N ASN A 680 -10.64 5.88 12.28
CA ASN A 680 -9.83 4.70 11.96
C ASN A 680 -10.43 3.40 12.55
N GLU A 681 -11.76 3.30 12.60
CA GLU A 681 -12.43 2.11 13.11
C GLU A 681 -11.94 0.85 12.38
N GLY A 682 -11.48 -0.14 13.16
CA GLY A 682 -10.91 -1.37 12.65
C GLY A 682 -10.52 -2.34 13.76
N ILE A 683 -10.19 -3.58 13.37
CA ILE A 683 -9.60 -4.59 14.24
C ILE A 683 -8.10 -4.65 13.96
N PHE A 684 -7.32 -4.56 15.03
CA PHE A 684 -5.86 -4.63 14.99
C PHE A 684 -5.38 -5.88 15.75
N TYR A 685 -4.26 -6.43 15.31
CA TYR A 685 -3.75 -7.71 15.77
C TYR A 685 -2.42 -7.51 16.50
N PHE A 686 -2.40 -7.78 17.81
CA PHE A 686 -1.22 -7.57 18.63
C PHE A 686 -0.75 -8.87 19.27
N CYS A 687 0.56 -9.09 19.33
CA CYS A 687 1.11 -10.17 20.16
C CYS A 687 0.87 -9.88 21.65
N LYS A 688 1.04 -10.88 22.51
CA LYS A 688 0.86 -10.75 23.97
C LYS A 688 1.65 -9.60 24.60
N GLU A 689 2.82 -9.27 24.07
CA GLU A 689 3.71 -8.21 24.60
C GLU A 689 3.24 -6.80 24.19
N HIS A 690 2.63 -6.67 23.01
CA HIS A 690 2.14 -5.40 22.48
C HIS A 690 0.63 -5.19 22.66
N ALA A 691 -0.07 -6.22 23.12
CA ALA A 691 -1.48 -6.17 23.39
C ALA A 691 -1.76 -5.13 24.49
N PRO A 692 -2.57 -4.09 24.23
CA PRO A 692 -2.91 -3.11 25.26
C PRO A 692 -3.62 -3.80 26.42
N ASP A 693 -3.28 -3.36 27.63
CA ASP A 693 -3.96 -3.76 28.86
C ASP A 693 -5.44 -3.36 28.73
N PRO A 694 -6.39 -4.32 28.80
CA PRO A 694 -7.81 -4.01 28.69
C PRO A 694 -8.32 -3.09 29.81
N ASP A 695 -7.65 -3.03 30.97
CA ASP A 695 -8.18 -2.37 32.17
C ASP A 695 -7.64 -0.94 32.40
N THR A 696 -6.48 -0.56 31.88
CA THR A 696 -5.81 0.70 32.29
C THR A 696 -5.47 1.67 31.16
N GLU A 697 -5.29 1.23 29.91
CA GLU A 697 -4.64 2.08 28.90
C GLU A 697 -5.48 2.36 27.66
N PHE A 698 -6.40 1.48 27.26
CA PHE A 698 -7.03 1.59 25.94
C PHE A 698 -7.95 2.81 25.79
N ARG A 699 -8.66 3.25 26.84
CA ARG A 699 -9.49 4.47 26.80
C ARG A 699 -8.64 5.74 26.71
N GLU A 700 -7.57 5.86 27.49
CA GLU A 700 -6.72 7.07 27.48
C GLU A 700 -5.79 7.13 26.27
N LYS A 701 -5.31 5.99 25.75
CA LYS A 701 -4.40 5.94 24.60
C LYS A 701 -5.12 6.12 23.27
N VAL A 702 -6.34 5.61 23.07
CA VAL A 702 -7.09 5.86 21.83
C VAL A 702 -7.50 7.34 21.70
N ASP A 703 -7.79 8.02 22.81
CA ASP A 703 -8.03 9.47 22.83
C ASP A 703 -6.74 10.32 22.71
N ARG A 704 -5.58 9.81 23.17
CA ARG A 704 -4.28 10.53 23.11
C ARG A 704 -3.43 10.21 21.89
N PHE A 705 -3.67 9.12 21.18
CA PHE A 705 -2.81 8.72 20.10
C PHE A 705 -3.13 9.43 18.79
N LYS A 706 -2.30 10.45 18.57
CA LYS A 706 -1.66 10.80 17.29
C LYS A 706 -0.90 9.61 16.64
N LEU A 707 -1.37 8.35 16.75
CA LEU A 707 -0.75 7.17 16.10
C LEU A 707 -1.06 7.09 14.62
N PHE A 708 -2.12 7.76 14.21
CA PHE A 708 -2.49 7.97 12.82
C PHE A 708 -2.54 9.49 12.66
N GLY A 709 -1.35 10.08 12.52
CA GLY A 709 -1.13 11.53 12.56
C GLY A 709 -2.02 12.36 11.64
#